data_AF-A0A7J7XBT4-F1
#
_entry.id   AF-A0A7J7XBT4-F1
#
_cell.length_a   1.000
_cell.length_b   1.000
_cell.length_c   1.000
_cell.angle_alpha   90.00
_cell.angle_beta   90.00
_cell.angle_gamma   90.00
#
_symmetry.space_group_name_H-M   'P 1'
#
loop_
_entity.id
_entity.type
_entity.pdbx_description
1 polymer ?
#
loop_
_entity_poly.entity_id
_entity_poly.type
_entity_poly.pdbx_seq_one_letter_code
_entity_poly.pdbx_strand_id
1 'polypeptide(L)'
;MPAGRVVGWRAAVLWVWVSCGCAAGHLEYSVSEETPRGVAVGNVTADLGLSAAVLSLRNFRFLPSHSEPYFRVDLASGSLVVREPADREQLCGAKAPCVLTYELVLEDPLELHTMRIHVLDVNDNAPLFPARDVQLHIPEFLAPGARFTLPRAQDADEGSNGALSYSLSPSHHFRLDVGPRVNDSSEFPELVLEKALDREVRATHRLVLTAHDRGRPARSGDAQVTITVVDTNDNAPAFERAVYRTKVPETVPHGTLLFRVQASDPDEGSNGAVRYSLSNSTQAELRHLFHVHPRSGEVQVAALLGPPETLLEAYVEARDEGSFGGLASTAKLLVEVTDVNDHAPEVSLLTLSRPVPEGTAPGTVIALLSVRDKDLGPNGKAICSLSSEGPFKLKASLDNYYSLLTDGPLDREQVSEYQVLITASDGGSPPLSSRRTLTVSVADVNDNTPSFPQPQQELFVAENNGPGASLGRVFAQDPDVGKNGLVFYQLLDMISEGQTAASLVAVDSSSGAITAKTSFDFERLKEVHFLVEAQDGGVPPRSATVTVNLFVVDRNDNAPVILFPVTRNGTVPVEIVPRSARTGHLVTKVVAEDADSGSNAWLSYHISQASDSSLFRISANMGELRTARLVLPTDAVKQRVLVVVRDHGDPPLSSSITLGVLLSNSVPQVLPDFEDAWETGGYLSAQNLYLVIALACISFLFLGCLLFFVCIKLSQSPGHGSQSCRCSPEELRNGRRVTLNPCMASATIDVTTVERHSQTYLYWASLGLGSDNNSLLWRGEYRAADLRNLATEVGLNLPISCIQIRNRKDHVNVNAMPRQPNPDWRYSASLRAGMHSSVHLEEAGILRAGPGGADQQWPTVSSATPEPEAGEVSPPVGAGVNSNSWTFKYGPGNPKQSGPSELPDKFIIPGSPAIISIRQEPANSHIDKSDFITFGKKEETKKKKKKKKGNKTQEKKEKGNSTTDNSDQ
;
A
#
# COMPACT_ATOMS: atom_id res chain seq x y z
N MET A 1 -61.43 39.55 -71.00
CA MET A 1 -61.42 40.79 -71.83
C MET A 1 -59.97 41.12 -72.17
N PRO A 2 -59.67 41.82 -73.28
CA PRO A 2 -60.58 42.26 -74.36
C PRO A 2 -61.18 41.05 -75.12
N ALA A 3 -62.39 41.06 -75.70
CA ALA A 3 -63.15 42.10 -76.40
C ALA A 3 -62.92 42.20 -77.93
N GLY A 4 -62.76 41.05 -78.61
CA GLY A 4 -62.95 40.95 -80.06
C GLY A 4 -64.38 40.47 -80.39
N ARG A 5 -65.19 41.33 -81.05
CA ARG A 5 -66.50 40.92 -81.59
C ARG A 5 -66.31 40.21 -82.94
N VAL A 6 -66.56 38.90 -82.98
CA VAL A 6 -66.69 38.15 -84.25
C VAL A 6 -68.17 37.99 -84.56
N VAL A 7 -68.59 38.39 -85.76
CA VAL A 7 -69.98 38.29 -86.21
C VAL A 7 -70.24 36.87 -86.72
N GLY A 8 -71.10 36.12 -86.02
CA GLY A 8 -71.42 34.73 -86.38
C GLY A 8 -72.26 34.63 -87.65
N TRP A 9 -71.61 34.34 -88.78
CA TRP A 9 -72.30 33.94 -90.01
C TRP A 9 -72.76 32.48 -89.89
N ARG A 10 -74.08 32.25 -89.82
CA ARG A 10 -74.67 30.90 -89.97
C ARG A 10 -74.65 30.49 -91.44
N ALA A 11 -73.51 30.01 -91.91
CA ALA A 11 -73.41 29.34 -93.20
C ALA A 11 -74.05 27.95 -93.10
N ALA A 12 -75.34 27.83 -93.41
CA ALA A 12 -76.01 26.55 -93.56
C ALA A 12 -75.58 25.90 -94.88
N VAL A 13 -74.54 25.06 -94.82
CA VAL A 13 -73.94 24.44 -96.03
C VAL A 13 -74.79 23.24 -96.48
N LEU A 14 -75.83 23.52 -97.26
CA LEU A 14 -76.66 22.49 -97.91
C LEU A 14 -75.88 21.81 -99.04
N TRP A 15 -75.14 20.74 -98.72
CA TRP A 15 -74.52 19.86 -99.72
C TRP A 15 -75.55 18.90 -100.33
N VAL A 16 -76.37 19.40 -101.26
CA VAL A 16 -77.28 18.56 -102.06
C VAL A 16 -76.52 17.93 -103.22
N TRP A 17 -75.97 16.72 -103.01
CA TRP A 17 -75.40 15.89 -104.08
C TRP A 17 -76.52 15.14 -104.81
N VAL A 18 -76.95 15.65 -105.97
CA VAL A 18 -77.87 14.93 -106.86
C VAL A 18 -77.08 13.96 -107.74
N SER A 19 -76.73 12.79 -107.19
CA SER A 19 -76.12 11.69 -107.95
C SER A 19 -77.19 10.88 -108.70
N CYS A 20 -77.49 11.28 -109.94
CA CYS A 20 -78.42 10.53 -110.79
C CYS A 20 -77.79 9.20 -111.27
N GLY A 21 -78.14 8.09 -110.63
CA GLY A 21 -77.72 6.74 -111.02
C GLY A 21 -78.69 5.67 -110.52
N CYS A 22 -79.40 5.01 -111.43
CA CYS A 22 -80.38 3.97 -111.07
C CYS A 22 -79.71 2.62 -110.81
N ALA A 23 -79.60 2.22 -109.54
CA ALA A 23 -79.27 0.85 -109.13
C ALA A 23 -79.84 0.56 -107.72
N ALA A 24 -80.52 -0.60 -107.57
CA ALA A 24 -80.94 -1.24 -106.32
C ALA A 24 -81.36 -0.32 -105.14
N GLY A 25 -82.68 -0.08 -105.01
CA GLY A 25 -83.23 0.79 -103.97
C GLY A 25 -83.14 0.23 -102.54
N HIS A 26 -82.31 0.87 -101.72
CA HIS A 26 -82.42 0.88 -100.26
C HIS A 26 -82.53 2.33 -99.79
N LEU A 27 -83.40 2.61 -98.83
CA LEU A 27 -83.52 3.93 -98.21
C LEU A 27 -82.58 4.02 -97.00
N GLU A 28 -81.73 5.04 -96.92
CA GLU A 28 -80.87 5.26 -95.75
C GLU A 28 -81.13 6.66 -95.18
N TYR A 29 -81.56 6.71 -93.92
CA TYR A 29 -81.77 7.94 -93.15
C TYR A 29 -80.83 7.96 -91.95
N SER A 30 -80.57 9.15 -91.43
CA SER A 30 -79.86 9.35 -90.17
C SER A 30 -80.61 10.32 -89.27
N VAL A 31 -80.53 10.08 -87.96
CA VAL A 31 -81.25 10.83 -86.93
C VAL A 31 -80.44 10.77 -85.63
N SER A 32 -80.34 11.88 -84.91
CA SER A 32 -79.74 11.87 -83.58
C SER A 32 -80.58 11.06 -82.61
N GLU A 33 -79.93 10.39 -81.67
CA GLU A 33 -80.59 9.88 -80.47
C GLU A 33 -81.26 11.00 -79.64
N GLU A 34 -82.14 10.61 -78.72
CA GLU A 34 -82.98 11.52 -77.92
C GLU A 34 -83.75 12.58 -78.72
N THR A 35 -83.89 12.39 -80.05
CA THR A 35 -84.69 13.28 -80.89
C THR A 35 -86.15 13.27 -80.43
N PRO A 36 -86.77 14.43 -80.13
CA PRO A 36 -88.12 14.49 -79.61
C PRO A 36 -89.17 13.80 -80.50
N ARG A 37 -90.09 13.09 -79.85
CA ARG A 37 -91.27 12.47 -80.46
C ARG A 37 -92.02 13.42 -81.39
N GLY A 38 -92.28 12.97 -82.62
CA GLY A 38 -93.00 13.72 -83.65
C GLY A 38 -92.12 14.57 -84.58
N VAL A 39 -90.82 14.69 -84.35
CA VAL A 39 -89.88 15.28 -85.32
C VAL A 39 -89.84 14.45 -86.60
N ALA A 40 -89.80 15.12 -87.76
CA ALA A 40 -89.64 14.48 -89.06
C ALA A 40 -88.15 14.30 -89.42
N VAL A 41 -87.79 13.10 -89.87
CA VAL A 41 -86.43 12.67 -90.21
C VAL A 41 -86.16 12.79 -91.72
N GLY A 42 -87.14 12.45 -92.55
CA GLY A 42 -87.04 12.45 -94.01
C GLY A 42 -88.40 12.21 -94.68
N ASN A 43 -88.49 12.27 -96.01
CA ASN A 43 -89.75 12.05 -96.73
C ASN A 43 -89.69 10.80 -97.62
N VAL A 44 -90.12 9.68 -97.04
CA VAL A 44 -90.17 8.35 -97.66
C VAL A 44 -90.91 8.37 -99.00
N THR A 45 -91.94 9.21 -99.17
CA THR A 45 -92.65 9.27 -100.44
C THR A 45 -91.87 9.99 -101.52
N ALA A 46 -91.24 11.13 -101.22
CA ALA A 46 -90.41 11.85 -102.17
C ALA A 46 -89.21 11.01 -102.61
N ASP A 47 -88.56 10.32 -101.66
CA ASP A 47 -87.37 9.52 -101.91
C ASP A 47 -87.68 8.20 -102.66
N LEU A 48 -88.92 7.68 -102.57
CA LEU A 48 -89.45 6.59 -103.42
C LEU A 48 -90.08 7.09 -104.74
N GLY A 49 -90.14 8.40 -105.00
CA GLY A 49 -90.80 8.96 -106.20
C GLY A 49 -92.33 8.86 -106.21
N LEU A 50 -92.95 8.67 -105.04
CA LEU A 50 -94.39 8.54 -104.82
C LEU A 50 -94.99 9.84 -104.26
N SER A 51 -96.32 9.97 -104.30
CA SER A 51 -97.03 11.03 -103.56
C SER A 51 -97.72 10.46 -102.32
N ALA A 52 -97.89 11.27 -101.27
CA ALA A 52 -98.45 10.80 -100.00
C ALA A 52 -99.83 10.12 -100.12
N ALA A 53 -100.68 10.59 -101.04
CA ALA A 53 -101.97 9.96 -101.34
C ALA A 53 -101.84 8.50 -101.81
N VAL A 54 -100.73 8.15 -102.49
CA VAL A 54 -100.48 6.79 -103.00
C VAL A 54 -100.21 5.80 -101.86
N LEU A 55 -99.59 6.21 -100.74
CA LEU A 55 -99.38 5.32 -99.59
C LEU A 55 -100.71 4.79 -99.02
N SER A 56 -101.69 5.68 -98.91
CA SER A 56 -103.04 5.35 -98.40
C SER A 56 -103.85 4.51 -99.39
N LEU A 57 -103.61 4.66 -100.70
CA LEU A 57 -104.22 3.85 -101.75
C LEU A 57 -103.60 2.45 -101.88
N ARG A 58 -102.30 2.29 -101.57
CA ARG A 58 -101.51 1.07 -101.79
C ARG A 58 -101.20 0.29 -100.50
N ASN A 59 -102.06 0.44 -99.49
CA ASN A 59 -102.00 -0.29 -98.21
C ASN A 59 -100.60 -0.31 -97.57
N PHE A 60 -99.91 0.84 -97.56
CA PHE A 60 -98.51 0.92 -97.11
C PHE A 60 -98.30 0.40 -95.68
N ARG A 61 -97.33 -0.51 -95.52
CA ARG A 61 -96.95 -1.08 -94.22
C ARG A 61 -95.50 -0.74 -93.88
N PHE A 62 -95.26 -0.41 -92.62
CA PHE A 62 -93.96 -0.07 -92.06
C PHE A 62 -93.66 -1.02 -90.90
N LEU A 63 -92.69 -1.91 -91.08
CA LEU A 63 -92.40 -3.01 -90.15
C LEU A 63 -90.96 -2.91 -89.62
N PRO A 64 -90.73 -2.84 -88.30
CA PRO A 64 -89.37 -3.00 -87.75
C PRO A 64 -88.91 -4.44 -87.93
N SER A 65 -87.67 -4.66 -88.38
CA SER A 65 -87.13 -6.02 -88.46
C SER A 65 -86.89 -6.64 -87.07
N HIS A 66 -86.57 -5.81 -86.07
CA HIS A 66 -86.33 -6.24 -84.67
C HIS A 66 -86.85 -5.21 -83.64
N SER A 67 -87.58 -5.70 -82.63
CA SER A 67 -88.11 -4.93 -81.47
C SER A 67 -89.06 -3.75 -81.79
N GLU A 68 -89.25 -2.82 -80.85
CA GLU A 68 -90.31 -1.80 -80.95
C GLU A 68 -90.05 -0.74 -82.04
N PRO A 69 -91.09 -0.21 -82.70
CA PRO A 69 -90.95 0.80 -83.73
C PRO A 69 -90.70 2.19 -83.11
N TYR A 70 -89.42 2.53 -82.92
CA TYR A 70 -88.97 3.89 -82.55
C TYR A 70 -89.39 4.95 -83.57
N PHE A 71 -89.63 4.54 -84.82
CA PHE A 71 -90.05 5.42 -85.92
C PHE A 71 -91.37 4.95 -86.53
N ARG A 72 -92.03 5.85 -87.26
CA ARG A 72 -93.23 5.56 -88.07
C ARG A 72 -93.28 6.48 -89.28
N VAL A 73 -93.91 6.05 -90.37
CA VAL A 73 -94.23 6.96 -91.48
C VAL A 73 -95.62 7.55 -91.25
N ASP A 74 -95.74 8.86 -91.36
CA ASP A 74 -97.03 9.54 -91.40
C ASP A 74 -97.65 9.41 -92.81
N LEU A 75 -98.78 8.70 -92.89
CA LEU A 75 -99.48 8.42 -94.15
C LEU A 75 -100.07 9.67 -94.83
N ALA A 76 -100.25 10.78 -94.10
CA ALA A 76 -100.81 12.01 -94.63
C ALA A 76 -99.75 12.88 -95.35
N SER A 77 -98.52 12.93 -94.84
CA SER A 77 -97.40 13.71 -95.42
C SER A 77 -96.35 12.88 -96.15
N GLY A 78 -96.35 11.55 -95.97
CA GLY A 78 -95.30 10.66 -96.47
C GLY A 78 -93.98 10.75 -95.70
N SER A 79 -93.96 11.43 -94.55
CA SER A 79 -92.73 11.71 -93.78
C SER A 79 -92.43 10.62 -92.76
N LEU A 80 -91.17 10.22 -92.65
CA LEU A 80 -90.66 9.44 -91.53
C LEU A 80 -90.61 10.34 -90.29
N VAL A 81 -91.29 9.96 -89.20
CA VAL A 81 -91.33 10.71 -87.94
C VAL A 81 -90.97 9.83 -86.74
N VAL A 82 -90.34 10.43 -85.73
CA VAL A 82 -90.01 9.76 -84.47
C VAL A 82 -91.31 9.41 -83.71
N ARG A 83 -91.44 8.15 -83.27
CA ARG A 83 -92.57 7.67 -82.45
C ARG A 83 -92.24 7.73 -80.97
N GLU A 84 -91.09 7.21 -80.56
CA GLU A 84 -90.49 7.37 -79.23
C GLU A 84 -89.01 7.74 -79.42
N PRO A 85 -88.38 8.49 -78.50
CA PRO A 85 -86.93 8.69 -78.52
C PRO A 85 -86.18 7.35 -78.53
N ALA A 86 -85.07 7.31 -79.26
CA ALA A 86 -84.14 6.19 -79.25
C ALA A 86 -82.91 6.59 -78.41
N ASP A 87 -82.57 5.75 -77.45
CA ASP A 87 -81.39 5.78 -76.57
C ASP A 87 -80.35 4.82 -77.20
N ARG A 88 -79.20 5.33 -77.63
CA ARG A 88 -78.20 4.56 -78.39
C ARG A 88 -77.38 3.65 -77.46
N GLU A 89 -77.09 4.09 -76.24
CA GLU A 89 -76.33 3.31 -75.25
C GLU A 89 -77.09 2.06 -74.82
N GLN A 90 -78.41 2.14 -74.68
CA GLN A 90 -79.29 1.02 -74.37
C GLN A 90 -79.50 0.10 -75.59
N LEU A 91 -79.66 0.66 -76.79
CA LEU A 91 -79.92 -0.13 -78.01
C LEU A 91 -78.68 -0.84 -78.57
N CYS A 92 -77.55 -0.14 -78.58
CA CYS A 92 -76.33 -0.55 -79.25
C CYS A 92 -75.12 -0.62 -78.31
N GLY A 93 -75.08 0.25 -77.29
CA GLY A 93 -73.92 0.42 -76.41
C GLY A 93 -72.70 0.87 -77.20
N ALA A 94 -71.51 0.41 -76.83
CA ALA A 94 -70.26 0.73 -77.51
C ALA A 94 -70.07 0.07 -78.91
N LYS A 95 -71.15 -0.21 -79.67
CA LYS A 95 -71.10 -0.88 -80.98
C LYS A 95 -71.38 0.08 -82.14
N ALA A 96 -70.31 0.51 -82.78
CA ALA A 96 -70.37 1.18 -84.08
C ALA A 96 -70.61 0.17 -85.24
N PRO A 97 -71.48 0.45 -86.22
CA PRO A 97 -72.48 1.52 -86.27
C PRO A 97 -73.84 1.08 -85.68
N CYS A 98 -74.53 2.00 -85.00
CA CYS A 98 -75.90 1.75 -84.53
C CYS A 98 -76.92 1.95 -85.67
N VAL A 99 -77.49 0.85 -86.19
CA VAL A 99 -78.39 0.87 -87.36
C VAL A 99 -79.65 0.05 -87.11
N LEU A 100 -80.81 0.71 -87.16
CA LEU A 100 -82.12 0.08 -87.06
C LEU A 100 -82.68 -0.18 -88.47
N THR A 101 -83.10 -1.42 -88.75
CA THR A 101 -83.60 -1.82 -90.08
C THR A 101 -85.11 -1.99 -90.06
N TYR A 102 -85.76 -1.51 -91.12
CA TYR A 102 -87.20 -1.51 -91.34
C TYR A 102 -87.53 -2.01 -92.76
N GLU A 103 -88.67 -2.67 -92.89
CA GLU A 103 -89.22 -3.17 -94.15
C GLU A 103 -90.49 -2.40 -94.52
N LEU A 104 -90.54 -1.93 -95.76
CA LEU A 104 -91.60 -1.09 -96.31
C LEU A 104 -92.31 -1.88 -97.42
N VAL A 105 -93.61 -2.12 -97.23
CA VAL A 105 -94.43 -2.90 -98.17
C VAL A 105 -95.46 -1.99 -98.82
N LEU A 106 -95.57 -2.02 -100.14
CA LEU A 106 -96.67 -1.43 -100.90
C LEU A 106 -97.35 -2.52 -101.72
N GLU A 107 -98.67 -2.54 -101.72
CA GLU A 107 -99.47 -3.49 -102.50
C GLU A 107 -99.86 -2.88 -103.87
N ASP A 108 -100.26 -3.72 -104.83
CA ASP A 108 -100.76 -3.35 -106.16
C ASP A 108 -99.99 -2.26 -106.94
N PRO A 109 -98.88 -2.60 -107.65
CA PRO A 109 -98.21 -3.90 -107.70
C PRO A 109 -97.37 -4.14 -106.43
N LEU A 110 -97.16 -5.39 -106.01
CA LEU A 110 -96.42 -5.65 -104.78
C LEU A 110 -94.95 -5.19 -104.87
N GLU A 111 -94.55 -4.24 -104.03
CA GLU A 111 -93.19 -3.73 -103.87
C GLU A 111 -92.72 -3.91 -102.43
N LEU A 112 -91.45 -4.28 -102.27
CA LEU A 112 -90.75 -4.37 -100.99
C LEU A 112 -89.48 -3.52 -101.05
N HIS A 113 -89.42 -2.49 -100.21
CA HIS A 113 -88.25 -1.64 -100.04
C HIS A 113 -87.67 -1.85 -98.63
N THR A 114 -86.35 -1.84 -98.48
CA THR A 114 -85.69 -1.92 -97.17
C THR A 114 -85.10 -0.56 -96.80
N MET A 115 -85.25 -0.19 -95.53
CA MET A 115 -84.85 1.10 -95.01
C MET A 115 -83.96 0.93 -93.78
N ARG A 116 -82.85 1.67 -93.73
CA ARG A 116 -81.96 1.74 -92.57
C ARG A 116 -82.03 3.13 -91.95
N ILE A 117 -82.11 3.16 -90.63
CA ILE A 117 -82.01 4.38 -89.83
C ILE A 117 -80.72 4.27 -89.02
N HIS A 118 -79.76 5.13 -89.33
CA HIS A 118 -78.56 5.31 -88.54
C HIS A 118 -78.89 6.20 -87.34
N VAL A 119 -78.79 5.65 -86.13
CA VAL A 119 -78.89 6.43 -84.90
C VAL A 119 -77.54 7.10 -84.68
N LEU A 120 -77.52 8.43 -84.69
CA LEU A 120 -76.32 9.24 -84.52
C LEU A 120 -76.14 9.62 -83.06
N ASP A 121 -74.93 9.36 -82.58
CA ASP A 121 -74.47 9.60 -81.23
C ASP A 121 -74.54 11.09 -80.80
N VAL A 122 -74.95 11.33 -79.56
CA VAL A 122 -75.02 12.66 -78.91
C VAL A 122 -74.25 12.63 -77.59
N ASN A 123 -73.57 13.73 -77.22
CA ASN A 123 -72.71 13.79 -76.02
C ASN A 123 -73.52 13.95 -74.72
N ASP A 124 -74.31 12.93 -74.43
CA ASP A 124 -75.39 12.85 -73.45
C ASP A 124 -74.94 12.21 -72.11
N ASN A 125 -73.89 11.37 -72.11
CA ASN A 125 -73.23 10.90 -70.91
C ASN A 125 -72.06 11.82 -70.50
N ALA A 126 -71.22 11.39 -69.56
CA ALA A 126 -70.08 12.15 -69.09
C ALA A 126 -69.01 11.24 -68.46
N PRO A 127 -67.73 11.64 -68.49
CA PRO A 127 -66.64 10.80 -68.01
C PRO A 127 -66.79 10.41 -66.52
N LEU A 128 -66.93 9.12 -66.22
CA LEU A 128 -67.10 8.62 -64.85
C LEU A 128 -65.88 7.79 -64.40
N PHE A 129 -65.25 8.20 -63.30
CA PHE A 129 -64.24 7.37 -62.63
C PHE A 129 -64.89 6.26 -61.78
N PRO A 130 -64.43 4.99 -61.89
CA PRO A 130 -64.92 3.89 -61.04
C PRO A 130 -64.71 4.09 -59.54
N ALA A 131 -63.74 4.92 -59.15
CA ALA A 131 -63.51 5.37 -57.78
C ALA A 131 -63.25 6.88 -57.77
N ARG A 132 -63.98 7.62 -56.94
CA ARG A 132 -63.84 9.08 -56.82
C ARG A 132 -62.70 9.52 -55.89
N ASP A 133 -62.29 8.65 -54.98
CA ASP A 133 -61.11 8.84 -54.13
C ASP A 133 -60.06 7.79 -54.49
N VAL A 134 -58.87 8.25 -54.85
CA VAL A 134 -57.71 7.42 -55.21
C VAL A 134 -56.64 7.65 -54.16
N GLN A 135 -56.29 6.61 -53.39
CA GLN A 135 -55.23 6.67 -52.39
C GLN A 135 -53.95 6.05 -52.95
N LEU A 136 -52.84 6.79 -52.87
CA LEU A 136 -51.51 6.32 -53.26
C LEU A 136 -50.56 6.45 -52.06
N HIS A 137 -49.83 5.39 -51.77
CA HIS A 137 -48.76 5.38 -50.78
C HIS A 137 -47.42 5.34 -51.54
N ILE A 138 -46.64 6.42 -51.44
CA ILE A 138 -45.43 6.63 -52.25
C ILE A 138 -44.24 6.89 -51.31
N PRO A 139 -43.23 5.99 -51.23
CA PRO A 139 -42.04 6.23 -50.43
C PRO A 139 -41.15 7.31 -51.04
N GLU A 140 -40.51 8.14 -50.21
CA GLU A 140 -39.82 9.34 -50.69
C GLU A 140 -38.46 9.09 -51.35
N PHE A 141 -37.80 7.95 -51.06
CA PHE A 141 -36.55 7.55 -51.71
C PHE A 141 -36.67 7.42 -53.25
N LEU A 142 -37.89 7.42 -53.80
CA LEU A 142 -38.15 7.26 -55.22
C LEU A 142 -37.62 8.44 -56.05
N ALA A 143 -36.69 8.13 -56.94
CA ALA A 143 -36.13 9.10 -57.86
C ALA A 143 -37.19 9.68 -58.83
N PRO A 144 -37.05 10.96 -59.25
CA PRO A 144 -37.82 11.54 -60.34
C PRO A 144 -37.83 10.65 -61.59
N GLY A 145 -39.00 10.53 -62.21
CA GLY A 145 -39.29 9.60 -63.31
C GLY A 145 -40.11 8.38 -62.91
N ALA A 146 -40.31 8.13 -61.61
CA ALA A 146 -41.23 7.09 -61.11
C ALA A 146 -42.67 7.32 -61.63
N ARG A 147 -43.34 6.23 -62.04
CA ARG A 147 -44.67 6.21 -62.67
C ARG A 147 -45.67 5.43 -61.81
N PHE A 148 -46.88 5.97 -61.64
CA PHE A 148 -47.97 5.34 -60.89
C PHE A 148 -49.25 5.35 -61.72
N THR A 149 -49.85 4.18 -61.94
CA THR A 149 -51.07 4.06 -62.75
C THR A 149 -52.28 4.64 -62.03
N LEU A 150 -52.98 5.58 -62.66
CA LEU A 150 -54.25 6.13 -62.17
C LEU A 150 -55.44 5.37 -62.80
N PRO A 151 -56.63 5.37 -62.18
CA PRO A 151 -57.81 4.77 -62.80
C PRO A 151 -58.18 5.52 -64.08
N ARG A 152 -58.54 4.77 -65.12
CA ARG A 152 -59.16 5.30 -66.35
C ARG A 152 -60.63 5.64 -66.05
N ALA A 153 -61.11 6.79 -66.50
CA ALA A 153 -62.54 7.06 -66.54
C ALA A 153 -63.21 6.25 -67.67
N GLN A 154 -64.51 6.05 -67.56
CA GLN A 154 -65.34 5.38 -68.57
C GLN A 154 -66.40 6.36 -69.05
N ASP A 155 -66.72 6.28 -70.34
CA ASP A 155 -67.83 7.00 -70.96
C ASP A 155 -68.64 6.02 -71.81
N ALA A 156 -69.89 6.35 -72.07
CA ALA A 156 -70.83 5.46 -72.78
C ALA A 156 -71.00 5.84 -74.27
N ASP A 157 -70.87 7.14 -74.57
CA ASP A 157 -70.96 7.75 -75.90
C ASP A 157 -69.90 7.18 -76.88
N GLU A 158 -70.13 7.35 -78.18
CA GLU A 158 -69.32 6.80 -79.27
C GLU A 158 -68.30 7.82 -79.83
N GLY A 159 -67.37 7.33 -80.67
CA GLY A 159 -66.56 8.18 -81.55
C GLY A 159 -65.77 9.28 -80.84
N SER A 160 -66.12 10.55 -81.11
CA SER A 160 -65.50 11.72 -80.48
C SER A 160 -66.07 12.07 -79.11
N ASN A 161 -67.27 11.59 -78.80
CA ASN A 161 -67.95 11.91 -77.55
C ASN A 161 -67.39 10.99 -76.46
N GLY A 162 -67.33 9.67 -76.68
CA GLY A 162 -66.57 8.75 -75.81
C GLY A 162 -65.04 8.91 -75.81
N ALA A 163 -64.47 9.84 -76.58
CA ALA A 163 -63.01 10.02 -76.71
C ALA A 163 -62.43 10.88 -75.58
N LEU A 164 -62.12 10.24 -74.46
CA LEU A 164 -61.57 10.89 -73.27
C LEU A 164 -60.23 11.61 -73.49
N SER A 165 -59.95 12.58 -72.62
CA SER A 165 -58.67 13.25 -72.41
C SER A 165 -58.51 13.57 -70.92
N TYR A 166 -57.29 13.63 -70.40
CA TYR A 166 -57.05 13.78 -68.95
C TYR A 166 -56.21 15.00 -68.61
N SER A 167 -56.53 15.61 -67.47
CA SER A 167 -55.79 16.73 -66.89
C SER A 167 -55.64 16.54 -65.37
N LEU A 168 -54.58 17.12 -64.80
CA LEU A 168 -54.26 17.04 -63.37
C LEU A 168 -54.16 18.44 -62.78
N SER A 169 -54.66 18.64 -61.56
CA SER A 169 -54.52 19.88 -60.80
C SER A 169 -53.04 20.30 -60.67
N PRO A 170 -52.70 21.61 -60.73
CA PRO A 170 -51.32 22.09 -60.65
C PRO A 170 -50.53 21.55 -59.45
N SER A 171 -49.32 21.06 -59.73
CA SER A 171 -48.41 20.45 -58.75
C SER A 171 -46.96 20.80 -59.08
N HIS A 172 -46.06 20.68 -58.10
CA HIS A 172 -44.62 20.90 -58.26
C HIS A 172 -43.77 19.62 -58.16
N HIS A 173 -44.38 18.50 -57.79
CA HIS A 173 -43.71 17.20 -57.65
C HIS A 173 -44.29 16.14 -58.60
N PHE A 174 -45.48 16.37 -59.17
CA PHE A 174 -46.19 15.40 -59.98
C PHE A 174 -46.71 16.02 -61.27
N ARG A 175 -46.43 15.38 -62.41
CA ARG A 175 -47.10 15.65 -63.69
C ARG A 175 -48.00 14.48 -64.06
N LEU A 176 -48.87 14.72 -65.03
CA LEU A 176 -49.59 13.65 -65.73
C LEU A 176 -48.82 13.26 -66.99
N ASP A 177 -48.80 11.97 -67.30
CA ASP A 177 -48.36 11.40 -68.57
C ASP A 177 -49.51 10.51 -69.06
N VAL A 178 -49.96 10.69 -70.31
CA VAL A 178 -51.03 9.88 -70.90
C VAL A 178 -50.43 9.14 -72.08
N GLY A 179 -50.44 7.81 -72.02
CA GLY A 179 -49.80 6.96 -73.02
C GLY A 179 -50.66 5.78 -73.43
N PRO A 180 -50.55 5.31 -74.69
CA PRO A 180 -51.11 4.03 -75.10
C PRO A 180 -50.30 2.90 -74.44
N ARG A 181 -50.96 1.76 -74.14
CA ARG A 181 -50.22 0.56 -73.72
C ARG A 181 -49.56 -0.09 -74.94
N VAL A 182 -48.40 -0.70 -74.72
CA VAL A 182 -47.54 -1.27 -75.78
C VAL A 182 -48.28 -2.29 -76.67
N ASN A 183 -49.33 -2.94 -76.17
CA ASN A 183 -50.14 -3.93 -76.87
C ASN A 183 -51.61 -3.53 -77.07
N ASP A 184 -52.03 -2.33 -76.66
CA ASP A 184 -53.46 -1.94 -76.67
C ASP A 184 -53.61 -0.41 -76.84
N SER A 185 -54.44 0.02 -77.80
CA SER A 185 -54.56 1.43 -78.22
C SER A 185 -55.30 2.32 -77.22
N SER A 186 -55.81 1.75 -76.14
CA SER A 186 -56.35 2.47 -74.98
C SER A 186 -55.30 3.37 -74.31
N GLU A 187 -55.59 4.68 -74.26
CA GLU A 187 -54.85 5.66 -73.45
C GLU A 187 -55.10 5.42 -71.95
N PHE A 188 -54.02 5.38 -71.15
CA PHE A 188 -54.08 5.32 -69.69
C PHE A 188 -53.40 6.54 -69.04
N PRO A 189 -53.98 7.14 -67.99
CA PRO A 189 -53.33 8.18 -67.18
C PRO A 189 -52.32 7.57 -66.20
N GLU A 190 -51.07 8.05 -66.26
CA GLU A 190 -50.02 7.76 -65.29
C GLU A 190 -49.58 9.06 -64.58
N LEU A 191 -49.54 9.01 -63.25
CA LEU A 191 -48.91 10.04 -62.44
C LEU A 191 -47.38 9.85 -62.51
N VAL A 192 -46.63 10.90 -62.84
CA VAL A 192 -45.16 10.83 -62.93
C VAL A 192 -44.52 11.81 -61.97
N LEU A 193 -43.59 11.30 -61.15
CA LEU A 193 -42.84 12.09 -60.18
C LEU A 193 -41.80 12.97 -60.90
N GLU A 194 -41.92 14.29 -60.81
CA GLU A 194 -40.97 15.27 -61.38
C GLU A 194 -39.85 15.66 -60.41
N LYS A 195 -40.11 15.58 -59.10
CA LYS A 195 -39.17 15.93 -58.04
C LYS A 195 -39.30 14.94 -56.90
N ALA A 196 -38.22 14.69 -56.17
CA ALA A 196 -38.26 13.88 -54.97
C ALA A 196 -39.36 14.35 -53.99
N LEU A 197 -39.82 13.41 -53.17
CA LEU A 197 -40.67 13.72 -52.02
C LEU A 197 -39.78 13.88 -50.78
N ASP A 198 -40.39 14.35 -49.71
CA ASP A 198 -39.77 14.73 -48.44
C ASP A 198 -40.95 14.82 -47.46
N ARG A 199 -41.11 13.81 -46.59
CA ARG A 199 -42.26 13.68 -45.69
C ARG A 199 -42.18 14.69 -44.55
N GLU A 200 -40.97 15.01 -44.10
CA GLU A 200 -40.64 15.94 -43.03
C GLU A 200 -41.07 17.36 -43.39
N VAL A 201 -40.91 17.74 -44.66
CA VAL A 201 -41.47 18.97 -45.25
C VAL A 201 -42.95 18.78 -45.60
N ARG A 202 -43.37 17.63 -46.16
CA ARG A 202 -44.77 17.41 -46.58
C ARG A 202 -45.22 15.95 -46.73
N ALA A 203 -45.63 15.33 -45.63
CA ALA A 203 -46.23 13.99 -45.57
C ALA A 203 -47.49 13.72 -46.44
N THR A 204 -48.16 14.73 -47.02
CA THR A 204 -49.38 14.52 -47.82
C THR A 204 -49.60 15.53 -48.94
N HIS A 205 -49.90 15.03 -50.14
CA HIS A 205 -50.38 15.80 -51.29
C HIS A 205 -51.83 15.43 -51.61
N ARG A 206 -52.63 16.40 -52.06
CA ARG A 206 -53.98 16.19 -52.59
C ARG A 206 -54.07 16.86 -53.94
N LEU A 207 -54.44 16.08 -54.95
CA LEU A 207 -54.56 16.48 -56.35
C LEU A 207 -55.96 16.11 -56.86
N VAL A 208 -56.38 16.72 -57.96
CA VAL A 208 -57.61 16.35 -58.68
C VAL A 208 -57.21 15.88 -60.07
N LEU A 209 -57.68 14.70 -60.46
CA LEU A 209 -57.62 14.16 -61.80
C LEU A 209 -58.98 14.39 -62.46
N THR A 210 -59.00 15.19 -63.53
CA THR A 210 -60.21 15.47 -64.32
C THR A 210 -60.11 14.78 -65.66
N ALA A 211 -61.11 13.98 -66.01
CA ALA A 211 -61.32 13.47 -67.37
C ALA A 211 -62.32 14.37 -68.10
N HIS A 212 -62.03 14.71 -69.36
CA HIS A 212 -62.91 15.47 -70.25
C HIS A 212 -63.18 14.64 -71.51
N ASP A 213 -64.40 14.67 -72.01
CA ASP A 213 -64.71 14.18 -73.36
C ASP A 213 -64.10 15.10 -74.46
N ARG A 214 -64.38 14.80 -75.73
CA ARG A 214 -64.08 15.69 -76.86
C ARG A 214 -65.35 16.13 -77.62
N GLY A 215 -66.51 16.02 -76.97
CA GLY A 215 -67.82 16.36 -77.53
C GLY A 215 -68.18 17.84 -77.44
N ARG A 216 -69.44 18.15 -77.76
CA ARG A 216 -69.96 19.53 -77.85
C ARG A 216 -71.44 19.61 -77.44
N PRO A 217 -71.79 20.17 -76.26
CA PRO A 217 -70.89 20.73 -75.24
C PRO A 217 -70.00 19.65 -74.62
N ALA A 218 -68.75 20.01 -74.28
CA ALA A 218 -67.84 19.09 -73.61
C ALA A 218 -68.17 18.98 -72.12
N ARG A 219 -68.05 17.78 -71.57
CA ARG A 219 -68.38 17.40 -70.19
C ARG A 219 -67.19 16.71 -69.54
N SER A 220 -67.20 16.67 -68.21
CA SER A 220 -66.06 16.21 -67.42
C SER A 220 -66.47 15.56 -66.11
N GLY A 221 -65.60 14.70 -65.59
CA GLY A 221 -65.70 14.12 -64.25
C GLY A 221 -64.37 14.16 -63.52
N ASP A 222 -64.45 14.19 -62.18
CA ASP A 222 -63.30 14.37 -61.28
C ASP A 222 -63.09 13.16 -60.36
N ALA A 223 -61.83 12.90 -60.02
CA ALA A 223 -61.41 12.04 -58.91
C ALA A 223 -60.32 12.73 -58.08
N GLN A 224 -60.43 12.66 -56.75
CA GLN A 224 -59.41 13.18 -55.83
C GLN A 224 -58.29 12.15 -55.65
N VAL A 225 -57.06 12.50 -56.05
CA VAL A 225 -55.87 11.69 -55.80
C VAL A 225 -55.20 12.18 -54.52
N THR A 226 -55.29 11.38 -53.47
CA THR A 226 -54.65 11.63 -52.17
C THR A 226 -53.39 10.79 -52.07
N ILE A 227 -52.24 11.47 -51.95
CA ILE A 227 -50.92 10.85 -51.91
C ILE A 227 -50.38 11.01 -50.50
N THR A 228 -50.23 9.89 -49.80
CA THR A 228 -49.53 9.81 -48.53
C THR A 228 -48.07 9.46 -48.82
N VAL A 229 -47.15 10.32 -48.38
CA VAL A 229 -45.72 10.01 -48.46
C VAL A 229 -45.43 8.94 -47.40
N VAL A 230 -44.77 7.85 -47.80
CA VAL A 230 -44.38 6.78 -46.87
C VAL A 230 -42.96 7.07 -46.39
N ASP A 231 -42.83 7.12 -45.07
CA ASP A 231 -41.60 7.35 -44.33
C ASP A 231 -40.49 6.34 -44.67
N THR A 232 -39.26 6.84 -44.75
CA THR A 232 -38.05 6.09 -45.05
C THR A 232 -36.90 6.62 -44.17
N ASN A 233 -36.07 5.73 -43.63
CA ASN A 233 -35.03 6.08 -42.65
C ASN A 233 -33.83 6.80 -43.31
N ASP A 234 -34.02 8.05 -43.72
CA ASP A 234 -33.02 8.85 -44.44
C ASP A 234 -32.34 9.90 -43.56
N ASN A 235 -32.95 10.25 -42.43
CA ASN A 235 -32.31 11.04 -41.37
C ASN A 235 -31.60 10.14 -40.35
N ALA A 236 -30.72 10.74 -39.56
CA ALA A 236 -29.94 10.06 -38.54
C ALA A 236 -30.01 10.83 -37.21
N PRO A 237 -30.08 10.16 -36.05
CA PRO A 237 -30.37 10.84 -34.78
C PRO A 237 -29.37 11.95 -34.45
N ALA A 238 -29.84 13.20 -34.38
CA ALA A 238 -28.98 14.36 -34.20
C ALA A 238 -28.86 14.76 -32.71
N PHE A 239 -27.67 14.63 -32.12
CA PHE A 239 -27.40 15.10 -30.76
C PHE A 239 -27.51 16.62 -30.61
N GLU A 240 -28.09 17.10 -29.51
CA GLU A 240 -28.14 18.53 -29.16
C GLU A 240 -26.75 19.19 -29.05
N ARG A 241 -25.72 18.39 -28.74
CA ARG A 241 -24.33 18.83 -28.54
C ARG A 241 -23.37 17.78 -29.07
N ALA A 242 -22.39 18.21 -29.86
CA ALA A 242 -21.31 17.34 -30.33
C ALA A 242 -20.31 16.95 -29.20
N VAL A 243 -20.26 17.72 -28.11
CA VAL A 243 -19.36 17.48 -26.97
C VAL A 243 -20.07 17.78 -25.65
N TYR A 244 -19.97 16.86 -24.68
CA TYR A 244 -20.39 17.03 -23.30
C TYR A 244 -19.14 16.98 -22.40
N ARG A 245 -18.96 17.93 -21.48
CA ARG A 245 -17.81 17.99 -20.56
C ARG A 245 -18.26 18.21 -19.11
N THR A 246 -17.68 17.48 -18.18
CA THR A 246 -17.87 17.64 -16.73
C THR A 246 -16.59 17.33 -15.97
N LYS A 247 -16.55 17.74 -14.69
CA LYS A 247 -15.50 17.35 -13.73
C LYS A 247 -16.11 16.44 -12.67
N VAL A 248 -15.37 15.43 -12.23
CA VAL A 248 -15.87 14.40 -11.31
C VAL A 248 -14.79 14.03 -10.28
N PRO A 249 -15.09 13.97 -8.97
CA PRO A 249 -14.14 13.44 -7.99
C PRO A 249 -13.80 11.98 -8.30
N GLU A 250 -12.56 11.57 -8.07
CA GLU A 250 -12.16 10.16 -8.27
C GLU A 250 -12.93 9.18 -7.37
N THR A 251 -13.27 9.62 -6.16
CA THR A 251 -14.06 8.90 -5.14
C THR A 251 -15.58 8.85 -5.45
N VAL A 252 -15.99 9.17 -6.68
CA VAL A 252 -17.39 9.15 -7.11
C VAL A 252 -18.03 7.75 -6.97
N PRO A 253 -19.20 7.62 -6.33
CA PRO A 253 -19.84 6.30 -6.18
C PRO A 253 -20.45 5.79 -7.49
N HIS A 254 -20.45 4.47 -7.65
CA HIS A 254 -21.10 3.76 -8.75
C HIS A 254 -22.58 4.17 -8.86
N GLY A 255 -23.09 4.31 -10.09
CA GLY A 255 -24.43 4.78 -10.39
C GLY A 255 -24.60 6.31 -10.45
N THR A 256 -23.56 7.09 -10.10
CA THR A 256 -23.64 8.57 -10.19
C THR A 256 -23.87 9.03 -11.63
N LEU A 257 -24.91 9.85 -11.83
CA LEU A 257 -25.24 10.48 -13.11
C LEU A 257 -24.21 11.57 -13.45
N LEU A 258 -23.53 11.43 -14.59
CA LEU A 258 -22.58 12.42 -15.11
C LEU A 258 -23.25 13.41 -16.07
N PHE A 259 -24.08 12.89 -16.97
CA PHE A 259 -24.79 13.65 -17.98
C PHE A 259 -26.12 12.98 -18.32
N ARG A 260 -27.04 13.75 -18.88
CA ARG A 260 -28.06 13.23 -19.78
C ARG A 260 -27.76 13.74 -21.19
N VAL A 261 -27.43 12.84 -22.10
CA VAL A 261 -27.34 13.15 -23.53
C VAL A 261 -28.74 13.13 -24.13
N GLN A 262 -28.95 13.94 -25.16
CA GLN A 262 -30.21 13.96 -25.91
C GLN A 262 -29.91 14.10 -27.40
N ALA A 263 -30.60 13.29 -28.20
CA ALA A 263 -30.63 13.34 -29.65
C ALA A 263 -32.09 13.28 -30.13
N SER A 264 -32.35 13.95 -31.25
CA SER A 264 -33.66 14.00 -31.90
C SER A 264 -33.54 13.48 -33.33
N ASP A 265 -34.54 12.72 -33.76
CA ASP A 265 -34.68 12.24 -35.12
C ASP A 265 -36.07 12.64 -35.65
N PRO A 266 -36.20 13.13 -36.90
CA PRO A 266 -37.48 13.60 -37.44
C PRO A 266 -38.37 12.49 -38.04
N ASP A 267 -37.82 11.30 -38.31
CA ASP A 267 -38.49 10.23 -39.06
C ASP A 267 -39.65 9.59 -38.26
N GLU A 268 -40.51 8.80 -38.90
CA GLU A 268 -41.74 8.27 -38.29
C GLU A 268 -41.54 6.93 -37.56
N GLY A 269 -42.29 6.74 -36.47
CA GLY A 269 -42.45 5.44 -35.82
C GLY A 269 -41.14 4.87 -35.28
N SER A 270 -40.63 3.80 -35.92
CA SER A 270 -39.35 3.16 -35.56
C SER A 270 -38.13 3.93 -36.06
N ASN A 271 -38.27 4.67 -37.14
CA ASN A 271 -37.17 5.37 -37.77
C ASN A 271 -36.79 6.61 -36.94
N GLY A 272 -37.78 7.31 -36.37
CA GLY A 272 -37.54 8.35 -35.35
C GLY A 272 -37.19 7.83 -33.94
N ALA A 273 -37.16 6.51 -33.71
CA ALA A 273 -37.07 5.95 -32.35
C ALA A 273 -35.62 5.80 -31.85
N VAL A 274 -35.05 6.88 -31.29
CA VAL A 274 -33.66 6.88 -30.83
C VAL A 274 -33.41 5.94 -29.64
N ARG A 275 -32.38 5.09 -29.76
CA ARG A 275 -31.69 4.39 -28.67
C ARG A 275 -30.27 4.90 -28.48
N TYR A 276 -29.84 4.93 -27.22
CA TYR A 276 -28.49 5.33 -26.83
C TYR A 276 -27.62 4.12 -26.47
N SER A 277 -26.35 4.14 -26.82
CA SER A 277 -25.36 3.15 -26.41
C SER A 277 -23.95 3.73 -26.36
N LEU A 278 -22.99 3.06 -25.74
CA LEU A 278 -21.59 3.48 -25.79
C LEU A 278 -20.97 3.05 -27.14
N SER A 279 -20.52 4.01 -27.95
CA SER A 279 -20.10 3.75 -29.33
C SER A 279 -18.84 2.90 -29.39
N ASN A 280 -18.71 2.14 -30.48
CA ASN A 280 -17.54 1.29 -30.74
C ASN A 280 -16.23 2.07 -30.94
N SER A 281 -16.29 3.40 -31.16
CA SER A 281 -15.12 4.28 -31.14
C SER A 281 -14.53 4.51 -29.74
N THR A 282 -15.26 4.18 -28.67
CA THR A 282 -14.74 4.24 -27.29
C THR A 282 -13.74 3.11 -27.05
N GLN A 283 -12.56 3.48 -26.53
CA GLN A 283 -11.48 2.56 -26.17
C GLN A 283 -11.99 1.46 -25.23
N ALA A 284 -11.55 0.21 -25.42
CA ALA A 284 -12.07 -0.96 -24.70
C ALA A 284 -11.99 -0.80 -23.16
N GLU A 285 -10.89 -0.23 -22.68
CA GLU A 285 -10.65 0.05 -21.26
C GLU A 285 -11.67 1.05 -20.67
N LEU A 286 -12.14 2.03 -21.44
CA LEU A 286 -13.14 3.00 -20.98
C LEU A 286 -14.57 2.42 -20.97
N ARG A 287 -14.83 1.30 -21.64
CA ARG A 287 -16.20 0.77 -21.82
C ARG A 287 -16.85 0.20 -20.57
N HIS A 288 -16.06 -0.16 -19.56
CA HIS A 288 -16.58 -0.64 -18.28
C HIS A 288 -16.66 0.47 -17.22
N LEU A 289 -16.16 1.68 -17.52
CA LEU A 289 -16.21 2.84 -16.62
C LEU A 289 -17.55 3.58 -16.69
N PHE A 290 -18.26 3.48 -17.82
CA PHE A 290 -19.51 4.20 -18.08
C PHE A 290 -20.66 3.28 -18.47
N HIS A 291 -21.83 3.51 -17.89
CA HIS A 291 -23.10 2.92 -18.32
C HIS A 291 -23.95 3.99 -19.02
N VAL A 292 -24.58 3.65 -20.14
CA VAL A 292 -25.48 4.54 -20.89
C VAL A 292 -26.87 3.92 -20.90
N HIS A 293 -27.85 4.55 -20.27
CA HIS A 293 -29.21 4.01 -20.21
C HIS A 293 -29.94 4.21 -21.56
N PRO A 294 -30.38 3.12 -22.23
CA PRO A 294 -30.62 3.14 -23.67
C PRO A 294 -31.85 3.92 -24.15
N ARG A 295 -32.73 4.36 -23.24
CA ARG A 295 -33.92 5.17 -23.60
C ARG A 295 -33.92 6.59 -23.04
N SER A 296 -33.27 6.85 -21.90
CA SER A 296 -33.28 8.20 -21.30
C SER A 296 -32.05 9.05 -21.64
N GLY A 297 -30.99 8.43 -22.18
CA GLY A 297 -29.73 9.11 -22.48
C GLY A 297 -28.87 9.39 -21.25
N GLU A 298 -29.21 8.83 -20.08
CA GLU A 298 -28.42 9.01 -18.86
C GLU A 298 -27.09 8.26 -18.94
N VAL A 299 -25.99 8.99 -18.75
CA VAL A 299 -24.63 8.46 -18.67
C VAL A 299 -24.21 8.45 -17.20
N GLN A 300 -23.95 7.27 -16.67
CA GLN A 300 -23.66 7.01 -15.26
C GLN A 300 -22.27 6.38 -15.08
N VAL A 301 -21.64 6.61 -13.93
CA VAL A 301 -20.41 5.91 -13.52
C VAL A 301 -20.72 4.43 -13.26
N ALA A 302 -20.03 3.53 -13.96
CA ALA A 302 -20.14 2.08 -13.77
C ALA A 302 -18.99 1.49 -12.95
N ALA A 303 -17.77 2.04 -13.07
CA ALA A 303 -16.59 1.63 -12.32
C ALA A 303 -15.70 2.84 -11.97
N LEU A 304 -14.69 2.63 -11.12
CA LEU A 304 -13.74 3.65 -10.67
C LEU A 304 -13.06 4.32 -11.88
N LEU A 305 -13.14 5.65 -11.97
CA LEU A 305 -12.78 6.40 -13.17
C LEU A 305 -11.26 6.47 -13.46
N GLY A 306 -10.42 6.10 -12.50
CA GLY A 306 -8.96 6.20 -12.58
C GLY A 306 -8.39 7.33 -11.71
N PRO A 307 -7.08 7.58 -11.77
CA PRO A 307 -6.40 8.58 -10.95
C PRO A 307 -6.77 10.02 -11.35
N PRO A 308 -6.48 11.02 -10.50
CA PRO A 308 -6.85 12.40 -10.74
C PRO A 308 -6.01 13.04 -11.85
N GLU A 309 -6.47 14.18 -12.36
CA GLU A 309 -6.03 14.84 -13.60
C GLU A 309 -6.21 14.00 -14.90
N THR A 310 -6.74 12.78 -14.81
CA THR A 310 -7.08 11.98 -15.99
C THR A 310 -8.25 12.60 -16.78
N LEU A 311 -8.04 12.84 -18.07
CA LEU A 311 -9.09 13.23 -19.02
C LEU A 311 -9.57 12.00 -19.81
N LEU A 312 -10.73 11.48 -19.45
CA LEU A 312 -11.35 10.34 -20.13
C LEU A 312 -12.13 10.82 -21.36
N GLU A 313 -11.76 10.33 -22.54
CA GLU A 313 -12.42 10.63 -23.81
C GLU A 313 -13.24 9.42 -24.30
N ALA A 314 -14.57 9.50 -24.18
CA ALA A 314 -15.49 8.45 -24.63
C ALA A 314 -16.47 8.99 -25.68
N TYR A 315 -17.22 8.09 -26.34
CA TYR A 315 -18.19 8.44 -27.38
C TYR A 315 -19.52 7.72 -27.14
N VAL A 316 -20.62 8.46 -27.09
CA VAL A 316 -21.98 7.88 -27.06
C VAL A 316 -22.52 7.84 -28.48
N GLU A 317 -23.15 6.74 -28.84
CA GLU A 317 -23.87 6.52 -30.09
C GLU A 317 -25.36 6.73 -29.85
N ALA A 318 -26.00 7.52 -30.71
CA ALA A 318 -27.45 7.55 -30.85
C ALA A 318 -27.79 6.88 -32.18
N ARG A 319 -28.66 5.87 -32.15
CA ARG A 319 -29.04 5.02 -33.27
C ARG A 319 -30.55 4.82 -33.25
N ASP A 320 -31.21 4.91 -34.38
CA ASP A 320 -32.65 4.66 -34.49
C ASP A 320 -33.03 3.17 -34.31
N GLU A 321 -34.32 2.85 -34.30
CA GLU A 321 -34.83 1.47 -34.38
C GLU A 321 -35.19 1.08 -35.83
N GLY A 322 -34.55 1.73 -36.81
CA GLY A 322 -34.80 1.61 -38.24
C GLY A 322 -34.43 0.27 -38.88
N SER A 323 -34.98 0.06 -40.08
CA SER A 323 -34.71 -1.14 -40.86
C SER A 323 -33.23 -1.27 -41.25
N PHE A 324 -32.76 -2.50 -41.44
CA PHE A 324 -31.37 -2.83 -41.80
C PHE A 324 -30.29 -2.42 -40.77
N GLY A 325 -30.69 -2.12 -39.52
CA GLY A 325 -29.78 -1.84 -38.40
C GLY A 325 -29.62 -0.35 -38.09
N GLY A 326 -30.34 0.50 -38.81
CA GLY A 326 -30.51 1.91 -38.48
C GLY A 326 -29.34 2.83 -38.84
N LEU A 327 -29.66 4.12 -38.96
CA LEU A 327 -28.66 5.18 -39.02
C LEU A 327 -28.24 5.60 -37.60
N ALA A 328 -27.08 6.23 -37.50
CA ALA A 328 -26.49 6.57 -36.21
C ALA A 328 -25.53 7.75 -36.29
N SER A 329 -25.47 8.51 -35.20
CA SER A 329 -24.48 9.56 -34.97
C SER A 329 -23.73 9.32 -33.66
N THR A 330 -22.67 10.09 -33.42
CA THR A 330 -21.89 10.02 -32.18
C THR A 330 -21.63 11.40 -31.58
N ALA A 331 -21.63 11.48 -30.25
CA ALA A 331 -21.21 12.66 -29.49
C ALA A 331 -20.07 12.31 -28.53
N LYS A 332 -19.15 13.25 -28.35
CA LYS A 332 -17.97 13.07 -27.48
C LYS A 332 -18.30 13.39 -26.03
N LEU A 333 -17.87 12.52 -25.11
CA LEU A 333 -17.81 12.78 -23.68
C LEU A 333 -16.37 13.13 -23.28
N LEU A 334 -16.24 14.15 -22.44
CA LEU A 334 -15.00 14.54 -21.79
C LEU A 334 -15.23 14.55 -20.28
N VAL A 335 -14.72 13.54 -19.58
CA VAL A 335 -14.82 13.40 -18.12
C VAL A 335 -13.45 13.66 -17.53
N GLU A 336 -13.32 14.75 -16.80
CA GLU A 336 -12.08 15.20 -16.16
C GLU A 336 -12.10 14.79 -14.69
N VAL A 337 -11.25 13.84 -14.31
CA VAL A 337 -11.16 13.34 -12.93
C VAL A 337 -10.42 14.35 -12.07
N THR A 338 -11.03 14.75 -10.95
CA THR A 338 -10.46 15.72 -10.01
C THR A 338 -10.05 15.08 -8.70
N ASP A 339 -8.88 15.49 -8.24
CA ASP A 339 -8.25 15.11 -6.99
C ASP A 339 -9.16 15.33 -5.77
N VAL A 340 -9.18 14.36 -4.86
CA VAL A 340 -9.84 14.44 -3.55
C VAL A 340 -8.84 14.01 -2.48
N ASN A 341 -8.84 14.69 -1.33
CA ASN A 341 -7.98 14.34 -0.19
C ASN A 341 -8.48 13.05 0.50
N ASP A 342 -8.18 11.89 -0.08
CA ASP A 342 -8.62 10.56 0.37
C ASP A 342 -7.47 9.64 0.82
N HIS A 343 -6.22 10.00 0.52
CA HIS A 343 -5.04 9.40 1.13
C HIS A 343 -4.53 10.22 2.33
N ALA A 344 -3.88 9.53 3.26
CA ALA A 344 -3.22 10.16 4.40
C ALA A 344 -1.69 10.02 4.25
N PRO A 345 -0.89 11.02 4.65
CA PRO A 345 0.53 11.07 4.33
C PRO A 345 1.34 9.97 5.03
N GLU A 346 2.05 9.14 4.29
CA GLU A 346 2.85 8.03 4.82
C GLU A 346 4.23 8.51 5.32
N VAL A 347 4.53 8.30 6.61
CA VAL A 347 5.84 8.61 7.21
C VAL A 347 6.75 7.38 7.19
N SER A 348 7.66 7.35 6.22
CA SER A 348 8.68 6.31 6.08
C SER A 348 10.02 6.72 6.74
N LEU A 349 10.63 5.78 7.45
CA LEU A 349 11.96 5.94 8.04
C LEU A 349 13.00 5.38 7.07
N LEU A 350 13.95 6.20 6.63
CA LEU A 350 15.03 5.77 5.74
C LEU A 350 16.25 5.29 6.53
N THR A 351 16.69 6.11 7.49
CA THR A 351 17.89 5.88 8.29
C THR A 351 17.65 6.34 9.72
N LEU A 352 18.17 5.58 10.69
CA LEU A 352 18.22 5.92 12.10
C LEU A 352 19.60 5.49 12.62
N SER A 353 20.38 6.40 13.20
CA SER A 353 21.60 6.03 13.91
C SER A 353 21.25 5.23 15.16
N ARG A 354 22.00 4.15 15.41
CA ARG A 354 21.72 3.21 16.51
C ARG A 354 23.01 2.67 17.12
N PRO A 355 23.20 2.76 18.44
CA PRO A 355 22.58 3.73 19.37
C PRO A 355 23.21 5.14 19.18
N VAL A 356 22.66 6.18 19.83
CA VAL A 356 23.13 7.58 19.72
C VAL A 356 23.95 7.97 20.97
N PRO A 357 25.27 8.24 20.88
CA PRO A 357 26.08 8.62 22.04
C PRO A 357 25.52 9.84 22.78
N GLU A 358 25.52 9.82 24.11
CA GLU A 358 24.95 10.94 24.88
C GLU A 358 25.73 12.26 24.74
N GLY A 359 27.07 12.18 24.69
CA GLY A 359 27.96 13.28 24.32
C GLY A 359 27.80 13.80 22.87
N THR A 360 26.72 13.46 22.17
CA THR A 360 26.40 14.01 20.84
C THR A 360 25.96 15.47 20.95
N ALA A 361 26.71 16.36 20.31
CA ALA A 361 26.41 17.79 20.29
C ALA A 361 25.00 18.11 19.72
N PRO A 362 24.31 19.13 20.26
CA PRO A 362 23.05 19.64 19.69
C PRO A 362 23.18 20.03 18.22
N GLY A 363 22.17 19.68 17.42
CA GLY A 363 22.13 19.91 15.97
C GLY A 363 22.69 18.75 15.13
N THR A 364 23.09 17.64 15.74
CA THR A 364 23.48 16.42 15.02
C THR A 364 22.25 15.70 14.47
N VAL A 365 22.27 15.30 13.19
CA VAL A 365 21.19 14.53 12.56
C VAL A 365 21.27 13.06 13.02
N ILE A 366 20.18 12.55 13.58
CA ILE A 366 20.08 11.17 14.09
C ILE A 366 19.13 10.28 13.27
N ALA A 367 18.17 10.86 12.56
CA ALA A 367 17.31 10.11 11.64
C ALA A 367 16.97 10.91 10.38
N LEU A 368 16.73 10.18 9.29
CA LEU A 368 16.22 10.73 8.03
C LEU A 368 14.90 10.04 7.67
N LEU A 369 13.90 10.86 7.38
CA LEU A 369 12.51 10.47 7.11
C LEU A 369 12.11 10.96 5.72
N SER A 370 11.30 10.16 5.02
CA SER A 370 10.59 10.59 3.81
C SER A 370 9.09 10.49 4.04
N VAL A 371 8.38 11.56 3.71
CA VAL A 371 6.94 11.70 3.92
C VAL A 371 6.30 11.72 2.54
N ARG A 372 5.40 10.78 2.26
CA ARG A 372 4.81 10.64 0.92
C ARG A 372 3.31 10.58 1.02
N ASP A 373 2.66 11.52 0.37
CA ASP A 373 1.28 11.38 0.00
C ASP A 373 1.13 10.86 -1.43
N LYS A 374 -0.09 10.47 -1.81
CA LYS A 374 -0.44 10.09 -3.18
C LYS A 374 -1.29 11.14 -3.88
N ASP A 375 -2.03 11.93 -3.12
CA ASP A 375 -2.92 12.97 -3.63
C ASP A 375 -2.09 14.13 -4.22
N LEU A 376 -2.73 15.04 -4.95
CA LEU A 376 -2.05 16.08 -5.72
C LEU A 376 -2.11 17.47 -5.07
N GLY A 377 -1.24 18.37 -5.54
CA GLY A 377 -1.27 19.79 -5.17
C GLY A 377 -1.21 20.06 -3.65
N PRO A 378 -2.23 20.68 -3.04
CA PRO A 378 -2.27 20.94 -1.60
C PRO A 378 -2.60 19.69 -0.78
N ASN A 379 -3.40 18.77 -1.31
CA ASN A 379 -3.76 17.50 -0.69
C ASN A 379 -2.50 16.63 -0.58
N GLY A 380 -1.71 16.57 -1.66
CA GLY A 380 -0.40 15.90 -1.66
C GLY A 380 0.69 16.50 -0.74
N LYS A 381 0.45 17.62 -0.05
CA LYS A 381 1.50 18.41 0.59
C LYS A 381 1.60 18.19 2.11
N ALA A 382 2.30 17.13 2.48
CA ALA A 382 2.50 16.74 3.87
C ALA A 382 3.47 17.65 4.67
N ILE A 383 2.98 18.23 5.76
CA ILE A 383 3.76 18.90 6.80
C ILE A 383 3.95 17.94 7.99
N CYS A 384 5.20 17.68 8.37
CA CYS A 384 5.51 16.94 9.59
C CYS A 384 5.72 17.84 10.81
N SER A 385 5.24 17.35 11.93
CA SER A 385 5.35 17.94 13.26
C SER A 385 5.85 16.90 14.27
N LEU A 386 6.36 17.37 15.41
CA LEU A 386 6.89 16.57 16.50
C LEU A 386 6.08 16.87 17.76
N SER A 387 5.60 15.84 18.49
CA SER A 387 5.07 16.07 19.84
C SER A 387 6.25 16.28 20.81
N SER A 388 6.24 17.40 21.53
CA SER A 388 7.41 17.94 22.24
C SER A 388 7.68 17.28 23.59
N GLU A 389 8.08 16.00 23.58
CA GLU A 389 8.41 15.21 24.78
C GLU A 389 9.87 14.71 24.78
N GLY A 390 10.82 15.52 24.29
CA GLY A 390 12.25 15.19 24.36
C GLY A 390 13.18 16.25 23.76
N PRO A 391 14.51 16.09 23.92
CA PRO A 391 15.54 17.02 23.46
C PRO A 391 15.82 16.91 21.95
N PHE A 392 14.78 16.80 21.13
CA PHE A 392 14.88 16.61 19.68
C PHE A 392 14.05 17.64 18.90
N LYS A 393 14.52 17.99 17.71
CA LYS A 393 13.82 18.85 16.75
C LYS A 393 13.73 18.18 15.39
N LEU A 394 12.64 18.46 14.67
CA LEU A 394 12.46 18.05 13.28
C LEU A 394 12.75 19.24 12.36
N LYS A 395 13.56 19.04 11.32
CA LYS A 395 13.88 20.06 10.31
C LYS A 395 13.61 19.53 8.92
N ALA A 396 12.78 20.22 8.15
CA ALA A 396 12.65 19.96 6.70
C ALA A 396 13.99 20.23 6.01
N SER A 397 14.42 19.32 5.13
CA SER A 397 15.73 19.36 4.47
C SER A 397 15.61 19.56 2.96
N LEU A 398 14.68 18.82 2.34
CA LEU A 398 14.28 18.89 0.94
C LEU A 398 12.75 18.66 0.90
N ASP A 399 12.11 18.94 -0.24
CA ASP A 399 10.69 18.61 -0.42
C ASP A 399 10.45 17.12 -0.07
N ASN A 400 9.48 16.88 0.82
CA ASN A 400 9.10 15.55 1.31
C ASN A 400 10.21 14.76 2.07
N TYR A 401 11.27 15.42 2.55
CA TYR A 401 12.30 14.83 3.43
C TYR A 401 12.56 15.66 4.69
N TYR A 402 12.54 14.99 5.84
CA TYR A 402 12.75 15.58 7.16
C TYR A 402 13.90 14.90 7.90
N SER A 403 14.77 15.71 8.49
CA SER A 403 15.84 15.26 9.39
C SER A 403 15.38 15.42 10.84
N LEU A 404 15.55 14.38 11.66
CA LEU A 404 15.45 14.47 13.11
C LEU A 404 16.84 14.79 13.67
N LEU A 405 16.94 15.79 14.55
CA LEU A 405 18.19 16.25 15.13
C LEU A 405 18.09 16.32 16.66
N THR A 406 19.24 16.22 17.34
CA THR A 406 19.38 16.67 18.73
C THR A 406 19.12 18.17 18.83
N ASP A 407 18.49 18.61 19.91
CA ASP A 407 18.22 20.03 20.21
C ASP A 407 18.75 20.42 21.59
N GLY A 408 18.61 19.53 22.58
CA GLY A 408 19.32 19.58 23.86
C GLY A 408 20.49 18.59 23.91
N PRO A 409 21.20 18.54 25.06
CA PRO A 409 22.08 17.41 25.38
C PRO A 409 21.26 16.12 25.56
N LEU A 410 21.96 14.98 25.57
CA LEU A 410 21.44 13.68 25.98
C LEU A 410 22.19 13.22 27.24
N ASP A 411 21.55 12.38 28.03
CA ASP A 411 22.00 11.89 29.35
C ASP A 411 21.33 10.51 29.54
N ARG A 412 22.12 9.43 29.53
CA ARG A 412 21.64 8.03 29.52
C ARG A 412 21.35 7.52 30.93
N GLU A 413 21.99 8.08 31.94
CA GLU A 413 21.72 7.84 33.36
C GLU A 413 20.33 8.37 33.74
N GLN A 414 19.92 9.49 33.14
CA GLN A 414 18.58 10.07 33.27
C GLN A 414 17.55 9.41 32.33
N VAL A 415 17.84 9.28 31.03
CA VAL A 415 16.92 8.67 30.04
C VAL A 415 17.66 7.88 28.96
N SER A 416 17.71 6.56 29.11
CA SER A 416 18.37 5.65 28.17
C SER A 416 17.63 5.40 26.84
N GLU A 417 16.31 5.65 26.78
CA GLU A 417 15.50 5.47 25.56
C GLU A 417 14.36 6.50 25.46
N TYR A 418 14.23 7.13 24.29
CA TYR A 418 13.17 8.09 23.98
C TYR A 418 12.19 7.56 22.93
N GLN A 419 10.89 7.80 23.15
CA GLN A 419 9.82 7.48 22.20
C GLN A 419 9.37 8.75 21.46
N VAL A 420 9.98 8.98 20.30
CA VAL A 420 9.79 10.20 19.51
C VAL A 420 8.62 10.03 18.55
N LEU A 421 7.47 10.63 18.88
CA LEU A 421 6.25 10.58 18.06
C LEU A 421 6.21 11.72 17.03
N ILE A 422 6.24 11.34 15.75
CA ILE A 422 6.11 12.23 14.60
C ILE A 422 4.67 12.17 14.08
N THR A 423 4.09 13.32 13.75
CA THR A 423 2.76 13.41 13.11
C THR A 423 2.89 14.15 11.78
N ALA A 424 2.54 13.48 10.68
CA ALA A 424 2.34 14.13 9.38
C ALA A 424 0.88 14.55 9.22
N SER A 425 0.64 15.73 8.67
CA SER A 425 -0.68 16.19 8.23
C SER A 425 -0.55 16.73 6.82
N ASP A 426 -1.51 16.46 5.96
CA ASP A 426 -1.61 17.11 4.65
C ASP A 426 -2.10 18.58 4.75
N GLY A 427 -2.24 19.23 3.60
CA GLY A 427 -2.86 20.55 3.43
C GLY A 427 -4.32 20.50 2.98
N GLY A 428 -5.00 19.36 3.14
CA GLY A 428 -6.36 19.09 2.69
C GLY A 428 -7.46 19.82 3.46
N SER A 429 -8.71 19.52 3.12
CA SER A 429 -9.90 20.10 3.78
C SER A 429 -11.10 19.16 3.68
N PRO A 430 -11.38 18.33 4.70
CA PRO A 430 -10.62 18.19 5.96
C PRO A 430 -9.21 17.62 5.73
N PRO A 431 -8.22 18.00 6.55
CA PRO A 431 -6.89 17.42 6.43
C PRO A 431 -6.85 16.02 7.07
N LEU A 432 -6.14 15.10 6.42
CA LEU A 432 -5.81 13.78 6.95
C LEU A 432 -4.41 13.79 7.56
N SER A 433 -4.16 12.86 8.48
CA SER A 433 -2.91 12.80 9.23
C SER A 433 -2.54 11.38 9.62
N SER A 434 -1.22 11.12 9.66
CA SER A 434 -0.65 9.86 10.13
C SER A 434 0.35 10.09 11.26
N ARG A 435 0.65 9.03 12.01
CA ARG A 435 1.50 9.08 13.19
C ARG A 435 2.53 7.96 13.18
N ARG A 436 3.78 8.28 13.49
CA ARG A 436 4.90 7.33 13.53
C ARG A 436 5.77 7.58 14.75
N THR A 437 5.73 6.65 15.70
CA THR A 437 6.70 6.61 16.80
C THR A 437 8.03 6.03 16.32
N LEU A 438 9.13 6.71 16.65
CA LEU A 438 10.49 6.22 16.56
C LEU A 438 11.04 5.94 17.95
N THR A 439 11.81 4.86 18.10
CA THR A 439 12.52 4.55 19.34
C THR A 439 13.99 4.91 19.17
N VAL A 440 14.45 5.90 19.93
CA VAL A 440 15.84 6.41 19.94
C VAL A 440 16.51 5.92 21.22
N SER A 441 17.41 4.95 21.09
CA SER A 441 18.23 4.47 22.21
C SER A 441 19.52 5.27 22.32
N VAL A 442 19.81 5.75 23.53
CA VAL A 442 21.05 6.46 23.85
C VAL A 442 22.19 5.46 24.02
N ALA A 443 23.40 5.83 23.60
CA ALA A 443 24.60 5.03 23.76
C ALA A 443 25.46 5.60 24.89
N ASP A 444 25.86 4.70 25.76
CA ASP A 444 26.72 4.91 26.91
C ASP A 444 28.11 5.43 26.53
N VAL A 445 28.57 6.47 27.24
CA VAL A 445 29.90 7.10 27.14
C VAL A 445 30.51 7.14 28.54
N ASN A 446 31.84 6.95 28.67
CA ASN A 446 32.54 6.93 29.96
C ASN A 446 32.62 8.37 30.56
N ASP A 447 31.52 8.79 31.16
CA ASP A 447 31.11 10.16 31.42
C ASP A 447 31.03 10.45 32.94
N ASN A 448 30.63 9.46 33.73
CA ASN A 448 30.76 9.44 35.19
C ASN A 448 32.12 8.89 35.62
N THR A 449 32.33 8.65 36.92
CA THR A 449 33.60 8.15 37.50
C THR A 449 33.26 7.29 38.73
N PRO A 450 33.99 6.20 39.03
CA PRO A 450 33.68 5.36 40.18
C PRO A 450 33.68 6.15 41.49
N SER A 451 32.63 6.00 42.29
CA SER A 451 32.39 6.84 43.48
C SER A 451 32.30 6.00 44.76
N PHE A 452 33.09 6.36 45.79
CA PHE A 452 33.02 5.75 47.12
C PHE A 452 31.99 6.48 48.00
N PRO A 453 31.16 5.79 48.80
CA PRO A 453 30.19 6.43 49.71
C PRO A 453 30.81 7.31 50.81
N GLN A 454 32.10 7.09 51.13
CA GLN A 454 32.87 7.83 52.13
C GLN A 454 34.31 8.02 51.61
N PRO A 455 34.97 9.16 51.89
CA PRO A 455 36.34 9.42 51.42
C PRO A 455 37.42 8.65 52.22
N GLN A 456 37.04 8.15 53.41
CA GLN A 456 37.86 7.26 54.22
C GLN A 456 36.98 6.13 54.76
N GLN A 457 37.56 4.95 54.99
CA GLN A 457 36.89 3.80 55.57
C GLN A 457 37.73 3.21 56.70
N GLU A 458 37.14 3.11 57.89
CA GLU A 458 37.77 2.48 59.06
C GLU A 458 37.51 0.98 59.06
N LEU A 459 38.56 0.18 59.28
CA LEU A 459 38.51 -1.27 59.43
C LEU A 459 39.22 -1.68 60.71
N PHE A 460 38.73 -2.74 61.35
CA PHE A 460 39.27 -3.24 62.63
C PHE A 460 39.62 -4.72 62.48
N VAL A 461 40.85 -5.08 62.84
CA VAL A 461 41.34 -6.46 62.80
C VAL A 461 41.90 -6.87 64.16
N ALA A 462 41.40 -7.97 64.72
CA ALA A 462 42.03 -8.58 65.88
C ALA A 462 43.41 -9.12 65.49
N GLU A 463 44.42 -8.86 66.31
CA GLU A 463 45.78 -9.37 66.07
C GLU A 463 45.87 -10.89 66.16
N ASN A 464 47.08 -11.42 65.90
CA ASN A 464 47.33 -12.87 65.79
C ASN A 464 46.42 -13.55 64.75
N ASN A 465 45.92 -12.78 63.77
CA ASN A 465 45.08 -13.26 62.69
C ASN A 465 45.86 -14.21 61.77
N GLY A 466 45.15 -15.19 61.20
CA GLY A 466 45.70 -16.02 60.13
C GLY A 466 45.96 -15.21 58.85
N PRO A 467 47.00 -15.54 58.06
CA PRO A 467 47.09 -15.13 56.67
C PRO A 467 45.82 -15.53 55.89
N GLY A 468 45.31 -14.62 55.07
CA GLY A 468 44.01 -14.77 54.38
C GLY A 468 42.79 -14.34 55.20
N ALA A 469 42.96 -13.85 56.45
CA ALA A 469 41.84 -13.27 57.21
C ALA A 469 41.22 -12.08 56.46
N SER A 470 39.89 -12.01 56.44
CA SER A 470 39.16 -10.89 55.85
C SER A 470 39.19 -9.68 56.78
N LEU A 471 39.63 -8.54 56.26
CA LEU A 471 39.71 -7.26 56.97
C LEU A 471 38.45 -6.41 56.74
N GLY A 472 37.70 -6.71 55.68
CA GLY A 472 36.52 -5.97 55.25
C GLY A 472 36.41 -5.95 53.73
N ARG A 473 35.70 -4.96 53.20
CA ARG A 473 35.68 -4.64 51.77
C ARG A 473 35.47 -3.15 51.57
N VAL A 474 36.08 -2.59 50.53
CA VAL A 474 35.64 -1.31 49.96
C VAL A 474 34.51 -1.55 48.96
N PHE A 475 33.74 -0.51 48.65
CA PHE A 475 32.73 -0.54 47.61
C PHE A 475 32.62 0.84 46.96
N ALA A 476 32.87 0.91 45.66
CA ALA A 476 32.56 2.05 44.82
C ALA A 476 31.43 1.70 43.84
N GLN A 477 30.65 2.70 43.47
CA GLN A 477 29.59 2.61 42.49
C GLN A 477 29.86 3.56 41.33
N ASP A 478 29.66 3.08 40.12
CA ASP A 478 29.66 3.87 38.90
C ASP A 478 28.24 3.82 38.25
N PRO A 479 27.67 4.95 37.79
CA PRO A 479 26.39 5.00 37.09
C PRO A 479 26.35 4.37 35.68
N ASP A 480 27.49 4.32 34.98
CA ASP A 480 27.58 3.97 33.56
C ASP A 480 27.28 2.48 33.30
N VAL A 481 27.19 2.04 32.03
CA VAL A 481 26.76 0.68 31.67
C VAL A 481 27.88 -0.20 31.11
N GLY A 482 27.85 -1.47 31.49
CA GLY A 482 28.58 -2.55 30.81
C GLY A 482 30.07 -2.61 31.15
N LYS A 483 30.88 -1.77 30.50
CA LYS A 483 32.33 -1.66 30.79
C LYS A 483 32.68 -0.37 31.51
N ASN A 484 31.99 0.70 31.18
CA ASN A 484 32.17 2.01 31.79
C ASN A 484 31.72 1.91 33.26
N GLY A 485 30.55 1.32 33.53
CA GLY A 485 30.14 0.99 34.91
C GLY A 485 30.89 -0.15 35.62
N LEU A 486 31.90 -0.79 34.99
CA LEU A 486 32.56 -1.97 35.56
C LEU A 486 33.80 -1.59 36.37
N VAL A 487 33.59 -1.37 37.66
CA VAL A 487 34.64 -1.02 38.61
C VAL A 487 35.58 -2.19 38.90
N PHE A 488 36.87 -1.95 38.76
CA PHE A 488 37.98 -2.77 39.24
C PHE A 488 38.70 -2.09 40.41
N TYR A 489 39.13 -2.86 41.39
CA TYR A 489 39.82 -2.34 42.58
C TYR A 489 41.33 -2.62 42.52
N GLN A 490 42.14 -1.63 42.88
CA GLN A 490 43.61 -1.75 42.96
C GLN A 490 44.15 -1.12 44.23
N LEU A 491 45.10 -1.79 44.89
CA LEU A 491 45.85 -1.22 46.01
C LEU A 491 46.89 -0.23 45.47
N LEU A 492 46.84 1.03 45.89
CA LEU A 492 47.87 2.03 45.63
C LEU A 492 48.87 2.01 46.80
N ASP A 493 50.10 1.62 46.50
CA ASP A 493 51.09 1.21 47.49
C ASP A 493 51.74 2.42 48.18
N MET A 494 51.22 2.76 49.37
CA MET A 494 51.68 3.83 50.24
C MET A 494 51.63 3.34 51.70
N ILE A 495 52.78 3.26 52.36
CA ILE A 495 52.88 3.41 53.83
C ILE A 495 54.17 4.19 54.13
N SER A 496 54.13 5.05 55.14
CA SER A 496 55.32 5.54 55.84
C SER A 496 56.11 4.39 56.51
N GLU A 497 57.40 4.61 56.80
CA GLU A 497 58.25 3.72 57.62
C GLU A 497 58.60 2.34 57.02
N GLY A 498 58.68 2.24 55.69
CA GLY A 498 59.56 1.27 55.02
C GLY A 498 59.01 -0.15 54.83
N GLN A 499 57.74 -0.38 55.14
CA GLN A 499 56.98 -1.53 54.66
C GLN A 499 56.01 -1.08 53.55
N THR A 500 55.64 -1.98 52.64
CA THR A 500 54.64 -1.71 51.60
C THR A 500 53.27 -2.21 52.02
N ALA A 501 52.19 -1.52 51.64
CA ALA A 501 50.82 -2.01 51.83
C ALA A 501 50.64 -3.33 51.07
N ALA A 502 51.28 -3.45 49.90
CA ALA A 502 51.35 -4.69 49.14
C ALA A 502 52.05 -5.86 49.86
N SER A 503 52.75 -5.63 50.99
CA SER A 503 53.29 -6.71 51.84
C SER A 503 52.33 -7.16 52.94
N LEU A 504 51.52 -6.25 53.49
CA LEU A 504 50.60 -6.50 54.60
C LEU A 504 49.20 -6.95 54.16
N VAL A 505 48.69 -6.42 53.04
CA VAL A 505 47.31 -6.66 52.57
C VAL A 505 47.22 -7.04 51.09
N ALA A 506 46.11 -7.68 50.72
CA ALA A 506 45.65 -7.86 49.35
C ALA A 506 44.24 -7.28 49.20
N VAL A 507 43.95 -6.68 48.05
CA VAL A 507 42.61 -6.28 47.62
C VAL A 507 42.22 -7.16 46.44
N ASP A 508 41.04 -7.77 46.49
CA ASP A 508 40.46 -8.48 45.34
C ASP A 508 39.90 -7.46 44.33
N SER A 509 40.40 -7.52 43.09
CA SER A 509 40.10 -6.53 42.07
C SER A 509 38.67 -6.57 41.51
N SER A 510 37.88 -7.60 41.84
CA SER A 510 36.51 -7.76 41.35
C SER A 510 35.43 -7.49 42.40
N SER A 511 35.78 -7.60 43.68
CA SER A 511 34.83 -7.57 44.80
C SER A 511 35.15 -6.51 45.86
N GLY A 512 36.31 -5.85 45.76
CA GLY A 512 36.79 -4.88 46.74
C GLY A 512 37.14 -5.49 48.10
N ALA A 513 37.13 -6.82 48.22
CA ALA A 513 37.41 -7.53 49.46
C ALA A 513 38.88 -7.37 49.86
N ILE A 514 39.12 -7.01 51.12
CA ILE A 514 40.46 -6.75 51.64
C ILE A 514 40.84 -7.89 52.58
N THR A 515 42.02 -8.48 52.38
CA THR A 515 42.52 -9.62 53.15
C THR A 515 43.94 -9.38 53.66
N ALA A 516 44.25 -9.92 54.83
CA ALA A 516 45.59 -9.89 55.41
C ALA A 516 46.52 -10.87 54.71
N LYS A 517 47.74 -10.45 54.37
CA LYS A 517 48.83 -11.34 53.92
C LYS A 517 49.66 -11.87 55.09
N THR A 518 49.74 -11.11 56.17
CA THR A 518 50.48 -11.40 57.40
C THR A 518 49.54 -11.48 58.60
N SER A 519 50.03 -12.06 59.70
CA SER A 519 49.48 -11.76 61.02
C SER A 519 49.83 -10.33 61.42
N PHE A 520 48.86 -9.60 61.95
CA PHE A 520 49.08 -8.37 62.70
C PHE A 520 49.38 -8.69 64.17
N ASP A 521 49.98 -7.71 64.84
CA ASP A 521 50.84 -7.87 66.02
C ASP A 521 50.91 -6.45 66.61
N PHE A 522 50.08 -6.20 67.61
CA PHE A 522 49.66 -4.87 68.03
C PHE A 522 50.85 -4.10 68.60
N GLU A 523 51.69 -4.75 69.40
CA GLU A 523 52.88 -4.19 70.06
C GLU A 523 53.86 -3.59 69.07
N ARG A 524 53.88 -4.12 67.84
CA ARG A 524 54.71 -3.63 66.73
C ARG A 524 53.97 -2.71 65.76
N LEU A 525 52.65 -2.86 65.57
CA LEU A 525 51.89 -2.12 64.55
C LEU A 525 50.41 -1.92 64.92
N LYS A 526 50.07 -0.76 65.49
CA LYS A 526 48.73 -0.44 66.03
C LYS A 526 47.76 0.12 64.98
N GLU A 527 48.27 0.77 63.93
CA GLU A 527 47.46 1.37 62.85
C GLU A 527 48.22 1.30 61.51
N VAL A 528 47.49 1.07 60.41
CA VAL A 528 48.00 1.15 59.03
C VAL A 528 47.02 1.91 58.16
N HIS A 529 47.46 2.98 57.50
CA HIS A 529 46.69 3.64 56.44
C HIS A 529 47.21 3.20 55.06
N PHE A 530 46.31 2.93 54.13
CA PHE A 530 46.64 2.65 52.73
C PHE A 530 45.55 3.14 51.77
N LEU A 531 45.88 3.33 50.49
CA LEU A 531 44.96 3.83 49.48
C LEU A 531 44.44 2.70 48.60
N VAL A 532 43.14 2.67 48.35
CA VAL A 532 42.53 1.78 47.35
C VAL A 532 41.92 2.63 46.25
N GLU A 533 42.31 2.34 45.01
CA GLU A 533 41.74 2.91 43.79
C GLU A 533 40.57 2.04 43.31
N ALA A 534 39.50 2.69 42.86
CA ALA A 534 38.45 2.12 42.04
C ALA A 534 38.59 2.73 40.64
N GLN A 535 38.81 1.90 39.63
CA GLN A 535 39.00 2.29 38.22
C GLN A 535 37.97 1.57 37.34
N ASP A 536 37.39 2.27 36.37
CA ASP A 536 36.45 1.67 35.42
C ASP A 536 37.13 0.80 34.32
N GLY A 537 36.31 0.15 33.49
CA GLY A 537 36.74 -0.57 32.29
C GLY A 537 36.62 0.24 30.98
N GLY A 538 36.47 1.55 31.08
CA GLY A 538 36.19 2.49 30.00
C GLY A 538 37.41 2.98 29.22
N VAL A 539 37.18 3.86 28.24
CA VAL A 539 38.24 4.44 27.40
C VAL A 539 37.92 5.92 27.08
N PRO A 540 38.67 6.90 27.61
CA PRO A 540 39.73 6.74 28.61
C PRO A 540 39.17 6.22 29.94
N PRO A 541 39.93 5.37 30.67
CA PRO A 541 39.50 4.93 31.98
C PRO A 541 39.60 6.05 32.99
N ARG A 542 38.69 6.08 33.95
CA ARG A 542 38.65 7.02 35.07
C ARG A 542 38.73 6.27 36.38
N SER A 543 39.11 6.98 37.43
CA SER A 543 39.24 6.40 38.75
C SER A 543 39.05 7.41 39.88
N ALA A 544 38.75 6.87 41.06
CA ALA A 544 38.76 7.57 42.33
C ALA A 544 39.49 6.73 43.39
N THR A 545 39.83 7.35 44.52
CA THR A 545 40.54 6.69 45.63
C THR A 545 39.81 6.85 46.95
N VAL A 546 39.98 5.87 47.83
CA VAL A 546 39.56 5.89 49.24
C VAL A 546 40.74 5.57 50.13
N THR A 547 40.89 6.28 51.25
CA THR A 547 41.86 5.91 52.29
C THR A 547 41.24 4.88 53.22
N VAL A 548 41.88 3.73 53.38
CA VAL A 548 41.48 2.71 54.34
C VAL A 548 42.37 2.84 55.57
N ASN A 549 41.76 3.10 56.72
CA ASN A 549 42.42 3.20 58.02
C ASN A 549 42.19 1.86 58.75
N LEU A 550 43.22 1.03 58.83
CA LEU A 550 43.17 -0.29 59.47
C LEU A 550 43.73 -0.19 60.89
N PHE A 551 42.86 -0.34 61.88
CA PHE A 551 43.24 -0.42 63.28
C PHE A 551 43.41 -1.88 63.71
N VAL A 552 44.55 -2.17 64.35
CA VAL A 552 44.79 -3.48 64.97
C VAL A 552 44.20 -3.45 66.38
N VAL A 553 43.51 -4.52 66.74
CA VAL A 553 42.83 -4.68 68.03
C VAL A 553 43.58 -5.70 68.88
N ASP A 554 44.28 -5.14 69.87
CA ASP A 554 44.82 -5.71 71.10
C ASP A 554 44.02 -6.92 71.66
N ARG A 555 44.72 -8.00 71.98
CA ARG A 555 44.22 -9.19 72.67
C ARG A 555 45.19 -9.60 73.76
N ASN A 556 44.65 -10.12 74.87
CA ASN A 556 45.44 -10.53 76.03
C ASN A 556 46.29 -11.78 75.72
N ASP A 557 47.47 -11.59 75.14
CA ASP A 557 48.35 -12.63 74.59
C ASP A 557 49.73 -12.63 75.26
N ASN A 558 50.20 -11.46 75.72
CA ASN A 558 51.33 -11.38 76.64
C ASN A 558 50.87 -11.55 78.09
N ALA A 559 51.76 -12.07 78.93
CA ALA A 559 51.48 -12.30 80.34
C ALA A 559 52.35 -11.38 81.21
N PRO A 560 51.84 -10.84 82.33
CA PRO A 560 52.54 -9.85 83.15
C PRO A 560 53.98 -10.25 83.51
N VAL A 561 54.99 -9.48 83.11
CA VAL A 561 56.41 -9.80 83.35
C VAL A 561 56.89 -9.14 84.65
N ILE A 562 57.26 -9.93 85.65
CA ILE A 562 57.76 -9.42 86.94
C ILE A 562 59.22 -9.00 86.80
N LEU A 563 59.45 -7.68 86.80
CA LEU A 563 60.76 -7.05 86.71
C LEU A 563 61.52 -7.03 88.04
N PHE A 564 60.80 -6.92 89.16
CA PHE A 564 61.40 -6.81 90.49
C PHE A 564 60.48 -7.42 91.57
N PRO A 565 61.02 -8.15 92.56
CA PRO A 565 62.44 -8.49 92.78
C PRO A 565 62.98 -9.52 91.77
N VAL A 566 64.24 -9.33 91.35
CA VAL A 566 64.88 -10.13 90.29
C VAL A 566 65.26 -11.53 90.80
N THR A 567 64.63 -12.57 90.26
CA THR A 567 65.01 -13.97 90.50
C THR A 567 66.34 -14.31 89.82
N ARG A 568 67.25 -15.02 90.52
CA ARG A 568 68.49 -15.55 89.90
C ARG A 568 68.50 -17.07 90.00
N ASN A 569 68.67 -17.74 88.86
CA ASN A 569 68.80 -19.20 88.75
C ASN A 569 67.69 -19.98 89.49
N GLY A 570 66.44 -19.49 89.45
CA GLY A 570 65.30 -20.11 90.12
C GLY A 570 65.23 -19.94 91.64
N THR A 571 66.23 -19.31 92.29
CA THR A 571 66.20 -19.12 93.74
C THR A 571 65.09 -18.15 94.16
N VAL A 572 64.40 -18.49 95.25
CA VAL A 572 63.38 -17.66 95.90
C VAL A 572 64.06 -16.36 96.40
N PRO A 573 63.69 -15.16 95.92
CA PRO A 573 64.23 -13.91 96.44
C PRO A 573 63.83 -13.74 97.91
N VAL A 574 64.80 -13.44 98.78
CA VAL A 574 64.63 -13.37 100.24
C VAL A 574 64.76 -11.93 100.72
N GLU A 575 63.69 -11.40 101.31
CA GLU A 575 63.63 -10.07 101.92
C GLU A 575 63.75 -10.19 103.45
N ILE A 576 64.53 -9.32 104.09
CA ILE A 576 64.81 -9.38 105.54
C ILE A 576 63.97 -8.33 106.26
N VAL A 577 63.09 -8.80 107.16
CA VAL A 577 62.19 -7.94 107.94
C VAL A 577 62.57 -8.03 109.42
N PRO A 578 62.86 -6.91 110.10
CA PRO A 578 63.18 -6.92 111.52
C PRO A 578 61.97 -7.34 112.36
N ARG A 579 62.18 -8.09 113.44
CA ARG A 579 61.10 -8.45 114.39
C ARG A 579 60.54 -7.25 115.16
N SER A 580 61.19 -6.09 115.07
CA SER A 580 60.67 -4.80 115.53
C SER A 580 59.79 -4.06 114.50
N ALA A 581 59.52 -4.66 113.33
CA ALA A 581 58.67 -4.10 112.30
C ALA A 581 57.24 -3.85 112.81
N ARG A 582 56.82 -2.58 112.78
CA ARG A 582 55.45 -2.15 113.09
C ARG A 582 54.51 -2.52 111.94
N THR A 583 53.21 -2.53 112.21
CA THR A 583 52.16 -2.66 111.19
C THR A 583 52.35 -1.64 110.05
N GLY A 584 52.28 -2.09 108.80
CA GLY A 584 52.44 -1.25 107.61
C GLY A 584 53.89 -1.04 107.14
N HIS A 585 54.87 -1.68 107.78
CA HIS A 585 56.27 -1.72 107.33
C HIS A 585 56.35 -2.34 105.92
N LEU A 586 57.08 -1.70 105.02
CA LEU A 586 57.32 -2.18 103.66
C LEU A 586 58.34 -3.32 103.69
N VAL A 587 57.95 -4.48 103.17
CA VAL A 587 58.81 -5.66 103.01
C VAL A 587 59.57 -5.55 101.70
N THR A 588 58.82 -5.38 100.61
CA THR A 588 59.33 -5.14 99.26
C THR A 588 58.23 -4.57 98.38
N LYS A 589 58.52 -4.27 97.12
CA LYS A 589 57.52 -3.91 96.11
C LYS A 589 57.64 -4.89 94.96
N VAL A 590 56.57 -5.59 94.61
CA VAL A 590 56.53 -6.32 93.35
C VAL A 590 56.27 -5.32 92.23
N VAL A 591 57.11 -5.31 91.21
CA VAL A 591 56.96 -4.47 90.01
C VAL A 591 56.91 -5.41 88.82
N ALA A 592 55.85 -5.28 88.04
CA ALA A 592 55.68 -5.94 86.76
C ALA A 592 55.31 -4.91 85.68
N GLU A 593 55.61 -5.27 84.44
CA GLU A 593 55.11 -4.59 83.24
C GLU A 593 54.30 -5.58 82.41
N ASP A 594 53.53 -5.05 81.46
CA ASP A 594 52.86 -5.84 80.44
C ASP A 594 53.10 -5.18 79.07
N ALA A 595 53.00 -5.97 78.00
CA ALA A 595 53.28 -5.49 76.64
C ALA A 595 52.03 -4.92 75.95
N ASP A 596 50.86 -5.48 76.29
CA ASP A 596 49.55 -5.20 75.69
C ASP A 596 49.06 -3.77 76.02
N SER A 597 47.76 -3.46 75.91
CA SER A 597 47.23 -2.15 76.31
C SER A 597 45.83 -2.20 76.95
N GLY A 598 45.30 -1.02 77.30
CA GLY A 598 43.96 -0.88 77.85
C GLY A 598 43.73 -1.66 79.15
N SER A 599 42.89 -2.71 79.07
CA SER A 599 42.63 -3.62 80.21
C SER A 599 43.59 -4.81 80.25
N ASN A 600 44.20 -5.16 79.12
CA ASN A 600 45.14 -6.27 79.01
C ASN A 600 46.45 -5.91 79.72
N ALA A 601 46.94 -4.67 79.57
CA ALA A 601 48.04 -4.16 80.40
C ALA A 601 47.64 -3.65 81.81
N TRP A 602 46.38 -3.79 82.26
CA TRP A 602 45.97 -3.30 83.58
C TRP A 602 46.29 -4.32 84.68
N LEU A 603 47.48 -4.19 85.25
CA LEU A 603 47.98 -5.08 86.29
C LEU A 603 47.33 -4.90 87.66
N SER A 604 46.97 -6.03 88.28
CA SER A 604 46.52 -6.16 89.66
C SER A 604 47.37 -7.16 90.46
N TYR A 605 47.58 -6.89 91.74
CA TYR A 605 48.56 -7.58 92.59
C TYR A 605 47.87 -8.28 93.78
N HIS A 606 47.98 -9.61 93.88
CA HIS A 606 47.27 -10.39 94.90
C HIS A 606 48.20 -11.37 95.63
N ILE A 607 47.92 -11.67 96.89
CA ILE A 607 48.58 -12.78 97.62
C ILE A 607 47.72 -14.03 97.40
N SER A 608 48.25 -15.00 96.67
CA SER A 608 47.56 -16.28 96.41
C SER A 608 47.73 -17.26 97.58
N GLN A 609 48.94 -17.32 98.16
CA GLN A 609 49.26 -18.15 99.32
C GLN A 609 50.27 -17.41 100.22
N ALA A 610 50.16 -17.56 101.54
CA ALA A 610 51.15 -17.07 102.50
C ALA A 610 51.26 -18.01 103.71
N SER A 611 52.46 -18.17 104.26
CA SER A 611 52.69 -19.01 105.45
C SER A 611 51.90 -18.53 106.67
N ASP A 612 51.62 -17.23 106.74
CA ASP A 612 50.56 -16.65 107.56
C ASP A 612 49.83 -15.57 106.74
N SER A 613 48.56 -15.83 106.41
CA SER A 613 47.69 -14.90 105.68
C SER A 613 47.24 -13.68 106.48
N SER A 614 47.45 -13.67 107.80
CA SER A 614 47.21 -12.51 108.68
C SER A 614 48.42 -11.58 108.81
N LEU A 615 49.62 -12.04 108.43
CA LEU A 615 50.87 -11.33 108.67
C LEU A 615 51.23 -10.32 107.57
N PHE A 616 50.86 -10.59 106.32
CA PHE A 616 51.21 -9.78 105.15
C PHE A 616 49.98 -9.32 104.37
N ARG A 617 50.10 -8.16 103.73
CA ARG A 617 49.13 -7.62 102.76
C ARG A 617 49.87 -6.96 101.60
N ILE A 618 49.30 -7.03 100.40
CA ILE A 618 49.83 -6.35 99.21
C ILE A 618 48.87 -5.23 98.77
N SER A 619 49.41 -4.13 98.23
CA SER A 619 48.59 -3.08 97.61
C SER A 619 48.20 -3.49 96.19
N ALA A 620 46.93 -3.79 95.97
CA ALA A 620 46.43 -4.39 94.73
C ALA A 620 46.71 -3.61 93.43
N ASN A 621 47.03 -2.31 93.56
CA ASN A 621 47.32 -1.37 92.47
C ASN A 621 48.78 -0.87 92.44
N MET A 622 49.64 -1.28 93.38
CA MET A 622 51.01 -0.76 93.51
C MET A 622 52.06 -1.85 93.81
N GLY A 623 51.65 -3.10 94.04
CA GLY A 623 52.56 -4.22 94.33
C GLY A 623 53.33 -4.14 95.65
N GLU A 624 53.12 -3.11 96.47
CA GLU A 624 53.78 -2.96 97.77
C GLU A 624 53.35 -4.05 98.75
N LEU A 625 54.27 -4.96 99.10
CA LEU A 625 54.08 -5.95 100.14
C LEU A 625 54.42 -5.32 101.50
N ARG A 626 53.45 -5.28 102.41
CA ARG A 626 53.58 -4.67 103.75
C ARG A 626 53.13 -5.63 104.85
N THR A 627 53.65 -5.44 106.06
CA THR A 627 53.12 -6.11 107.25
C THR A 627 51.67 -5.67 107.50
N ALA A 628 50.78 -6.63 107.71
CA ALA A 628 49.36 -6.41 108.00
C ALA A 628 49.08 -6.28 109.50
N ARG A 629 49.92 -6.90 110.35
CA ARG A 629 49.91 -6.81 111.81
C ARG A 629 51.34 -6.62 112.36
N LEU A 630 51.47 -6.49 113.67
CA LEU A 630 52.75 -6.56 114.36
C LEU A 630 53.34 -7.98 114.24
N VAL A 631 54.65 -8.08 114.03
CA VAL A 631 55.37 -9.36 114.11
C VAL A 631 55.40 -9.83 115.57
N LEU A 632 54.85 -11.00 115.84
CA LEU A 632 54.82 -11.61 117.17
C LEU A 632 56.06 -12.49 117.39
N PRO A 633 56.53 -12.68 118.64
CA PRO A 633 57.65 -13.58 118.93
C PRO A 633 57.42 -15.03 118.45
N THR A 634 56.15 -15.45 118.43
CA THR A 634 55.66 -16.76 117.98
C THR A 634 55.64 -16.96 116.47
N ASP A 635 55.76 -15.90 115.67
CA ASP A 635 55.69 -16.01 114.21
C ASP A 635 56.93 -16.75 113.68
N ALA A 636 56.72 -17.68 112.74
CA ALA A 636 57.78 -18.53 112.20
C ALA A 636 58.89 -17.70 111.53
N VAL A 637 60.16 -18.04 111.78
CA VAL A 637 61.33 -17.25 111.34
C VAL A 637 61.44 -17.16 109.81
N LYS A 638 61.18 -18.28 109.11
CA LYS A 638 60.92 -18.28 107.66
C LYS A 638 59.43 -17.99 107.43
N GLN A 639 59.12 -17.13 106.47
CA GLN A 639 57.79 -16.93 105.91
C GLN A 639 57.88 -17.04 104.38
N ARG A 640 56.89 -17.63 103.72
CA ARG A 640 56.75 -17.61 102.25
C ARG A 640 55.48 -16.84 101.87
N VAL A 641 55.56 -16.03 100.81
CA VAL A 641 54.42 -15.32 100.23
C VAL A 641 54.44 -15.52 98.72
N LEU A 642 53.43 -16.20 98.18
CA LEU A 642 53.19 -16.31 96.74
C LEU A 642 52.36 -15.11 96.29
N VAL A 643 53.02 -14.14 95.66
CA VAL A 643 52.33 -13.03 94.98
C VAL A 643 52.02 -13.45 93.56
N VAL A 644 50.80 -13.16 93.11
CA VAL A 644 50.36 -13.28 91.73
C VAL A 644 50.12 -11.87 91.19
N VAL A 645 50.71 -11.56 90.04
CA VAL A 645 50.34 -10.41 89.23
C VAL A 645 49.43 -10.92 88.13
N ARG A 646 48.28 -10.27 87.96
CA ARG A 646 47.25 -10.66 86.99
C ARG A 646 46.70 -9.42 86.31
N ASP A 647 46.57 -9.49 85.00
CA ASP A 647 45.92 -8.45 84.19
C ASP A 647 44.39 -8.39 84.41
N HIS A 648 43.72 -7.60 83.58
CA HIS A 648 42.27 -7.50 83.49
C HIS A 648 41.73 -7.81 82.07
N GLY A 649 42.45 -8.61 81.27
CA GLY A 649 41.99 -9.06 79.96
C GLY A 649 41.02 -10.25 80.01
N ASP A 650 40.67 -10.78 78.84
CA ASP A 650 39.83 -11.99 78.71
C ASP A 650 40.33 -12.91 77.54
N PRO A 651 40.89 -14.10 77.83
CA PRO A 651 41.13 -14.66 79.16
C PRO A 651 42.27 -13.92 79.91
N PRO A 652 42.12 -13.65 81.21
CA PRO A 652 43.16 -12.93 81.94
C PRO A 652 44.34 -13.85 82.28
N LEU A 653 45.54 -13.38 81.94
CA LEU A 653 46.81 -14.05 82.18
C LEU A 653 47.42 -13.59 83.51
N SER A 654 48.44 -14.33 83.96
CA SER A 654 49.08 -14.02 85.24
C SER A 654 50.46 -14.65 85.35
N SER A 655 51.33 -13.97 86.08
CA SER A 655 52.60 -14.50 86.55
C SER A 655 52.62 -14.55 88.08
N SER A 656 53.53 -15.35 88.63
CA SER A 656 53.63 -15.50 90.09
C SER A 656 55.07 -15.55 90.55
N ILE A 657 55.33 -14.93 91.69
CA ILE A 657 56.64 -14.92 92.35
C ILE A 657 56.47 -15.38 93.79
N THR A 658 57.27 -16.38 94.19
CA THR A 658 57.41 -16.73 95.60
C THR A 658 58.44 -15.81 96.21
N LEU A 659 58.04 -15.08 97.25
CA LEU A 659 58.91 -14.24 98.08
C LEU A 659 59.21 -15.00 99.37
N GLY A 660 60.49 -15.16 99.69
CA GLY A 660 60.94 -15.54 101.02
C GLY A 660 61.00 -14.29 101.89
N VAL A 661 60.47 -14.35 103.10
CA VAL A 661 60.57 -13.25 104.07
C VAL A 661 61.18 -13.80 105.36
N LEU A 662 62.30 -13.22 105.78
CA LEU A 662 63.06 -13.66 106.94
C LEU A 662 62.86 -12.69 108.12
N LEU A 663 62.20 -13.18 109.18
CA LEU A 663 61.89 -12.40 110.39
C LEU A 663 63.08 -12.38 111.36
N SER A 664 64.10 -11.57 111.06
CA SER A 664 65.37 -11.50 111.79
C SER A 664 65.80 -10.06 112.11
N ASN A 665 66.37 -9.84 113.30
CA ASN A 665 66.98 -8.56 113.70
C ASN A 665 68.43 -8.40 113.23
N SER A 666 69.00 -9.42 112.56
CA SER A 666 70.35 -9.41 112.01
C SER A 666 70.39 -10.12 110.65
N VAL A 667 71.24 -9.63 109.74
CA VAL A 667 71.48 -10.28 108.44
C VAL A 667 72.26 -11.58 108.68
N PRO A 668 71.77 -12.74 108.24
CA PRO A 668 72.50 -14.00 108.39
C PRO A 668 73.64 -14.09 107.36
N GLN A 669 74.73 -14.76 107.71
CA GLN A 669 75.86 -14.99 106.79
C GLN A 669 75.56 -16.05 105.72
N VAL A 670 74.51 -16.85 105.90
CA VAL A 670 73.98 -17.81 104.94
C VAL A 670 72.46 -17.62 104.91
N LEU A 671 71.90 -17.36 103.72
CA LEU A 671 70.44 -17.33 103.57
C LEU A 671 69.88 -18.75 103.76
N PRO A 672 68.81 -18.94 104.56
CA PRO A 672 68.21 -20.25 104.71
C PRO A 672 67.52 -20.67 103.42
N ASP A 673 67.51 -21.97 103.15
CA ASP A 673 66.80 -22.53 102.01
C ASP A 673 65.29 -22.30 102.12
N PHE A 674 64.62 -22.16 100.97
CA PHE A 674 63.19 -21.95 100.82
C PHE A 674 62.55 -22.94 99.82
N GLU A 675 63.23 -24.02 99.42
CA GLU A 675 62.63 -25.03 98.52
C GLU A 675 61.56 -25.91 99.20
N ASP A 676 61.63 -26.15 100.51
CA ASP A 676 60.70 -27.00 101.31
C ASP A 676 59.22 -26.80 100.93
N ALA A 677 58.62 -27.80 100.26
CA ALA A 677 57.25 -27.73 99.76
C ALA A 677 56.20 -27.60 100.90
N TRP A 678 55.02 -27.05 100.57
CA TRP A 678 53.90 -26.94 101.52
C TRP A 678 53.48 -28.33 102.02
N GLU A 679 53.66 -28.61 103.32
CA GLU A 679 53.15 -29.85 103.94
C GLU A 679 51.62 -29.83 103.99
N THR A 680 50.99 -30.31 102.93
CA THR A 680 49.54 -30.55 102.86
C THR A 680 49.20 -31.81 103.64
N GLY A 681 48.93 -31.65 104.94
CA GLY A 681 48.43 -32.70 105.82
C GLY A 681 47.11 -33.28 105.33
N GLY A 682 47.18 -34.30 104.48
CA GLY A 682 46.06 -34.81 103.70
C GLY A 682 46.19 -36.29 103.37
N TYR A 683 46.18 -37.16 104.39
CA TYR A 683 46.03 -38.60 104.20
C TYR A 683 44.72 -38.89 103.45
N LEU A 684 44.83 -39.27 102.17
CA LEU A 684 43.70 -39.80 101.41
C LEU A 684 43.23 -41.10 102.09
N SER A 685 42.04 -41.05 102.71
CA SER A 685 41.38 -42.24 103.24
C SER A 685 41.33 -43.33 102.17
N ALA A 686 41.64 -44.58 102.55
CA ALA A 686 41.62 -45.71 101.64
C ALA A 686 40.26 -45.87 100.92
N GLN A 687 39.17 -45.40 101.52
CA GLN A 687 37.84 -45.34 100.91
C GLN A 687 37.80 -44.48 99.64
N ASN A 688 38.52 -43.35 99.60
CA ASN A 688 38.62 -42.50 98.41
C ASN A 688 39.48 -43.16 97.33
N LEU A 689 40.55 -43.87 97.72
CA LEU A 689 41.34 -44.67 96.80
C LEU A 689 40.49 -45.79 96.17
N TYR A 690 39.70 -46.51 96.98
CA TYR A 690 38.76 -47.51 96.47
C TYR A 690 37.66 -46.92 95.58
N LEU A 691 37.18 -45.70 95.85
CA LEU A 691 36.22 -45.00 94.98
C LEU A 691 36.82 -44.70 93.60
N VAL A 692 38.06 -44.17 93.56
CA VAL A 692 38.78 -43.88 92.30
C VAL A 692 39.11 -45.17 91.55
N ILE A 693 39.54 -46.23 92.24
CA ILE A 693 39.76 -47.55 91.63
C ILE A 693 38.45 -48.13 91.08
N ALA A 694 37.33 -48.02 91.80
CA ALA A 694 36.03 -48.49 91.31
C ALA A 694 35.57 -47.74 90.05
N LEU A 695 35.70 -46.41 90.02
CA LEU A 695 35.40 -45.59 88.84
C LEU A 695 36.31 -45.93 87.66
N ALA A 696 37.61 -46.17 87.91
CA ALA A 696 38.55 -46.62 86.88
C ALA A 696 38.17 -48.01 86.34
N CYS A 697 37.83 -48.97 87.20
CA CYS A 697 37.37 -50.30 86.79
C CYS A 697 36.07 -50.27 85.99
N ILE A 698 35.09 -49.44 86.38
CA ILE A 698 33.83 -49.27 85.63
C ILE A 698 34.11 -48.67 84.24
N SER A 699 34.97 -47.66 84.16
CA SER A 699 35.39 -47.04 82.89
C SER A 699 36.16 -48.03 82.00
N PHE A 700 37.01 -48.88 82.59
CA PHE A 700 37.78 -49.90 81.88
C PHE A 700 36.88 -51.04 81.37
N LEU A 701 35.85 -51.44 82.13
CA LEU A 701 34.83 -52.39 81.67
C LEU A 701 34.00 -51.81 80.52
N PHE A 702 33.60 -50.53 80.59
CA PHE A 702 32.88 -49.86 79.51
C PHE A 702 33.72 -49.76 78.23
N LEU A 703 35.01 -49.40 78.36
CA LEU A 703 35.98 -49.41 77.26
C LEU A 703 36.17 -50.83 76.69
N GLY A 704 36.22 -51.85 77.53
CA GLY A 704 36.27 -53.25 77.13
C GLY A 704 35.04 -53.69 76.33
N CYS A 705 33.84 -53.27 76.72
CA CYS A 705 32.62 -53.52 75.95
C CYS A 705 32.63 -52.81 74.59
N LEU A 706 33.07 -51.54 74.52
CA LEU A 706 33.25 -50.82 73.24
C LEU A 706 34.26 -51.53 72.32
N LEU A 707 35.41 -51.93 72.86
CA LEU A 707 36.42 -52.67 72.12
C LEU A 707 35.92 -54.05 71.67
N PHE A 708 35.08 -54.73 72.44
CA PHE A 708 34.45 -55.99 72.04
C PHE A 708 33.50 -55.81 70.84
N PHE A 709 32.67 -54.76 70.82
CA PHE A 709 31.85 -54.41 69.66
C PHE A 709 32.70 -54.05 68.43
N VAL A 710 33.80 -53.32 68.61
CA VAL A 710 34.75 -53.00 67.54
C VAL A 710 35.45 -54.26 67.00
N CYS A 711 35.84 -55.20 67.87
CA CYS A 711 36.43 -56.48 67.47
C CYS A 711 35.46 -57.34 66.65
N ILE A 712 34.17 -57.41 67.02
CA ILE A 712 33.14 -58.08 66.20
C ILE A 712 33.02 -57.44 64.81
N LYS A 713 33.17 -56.11 64.72
CA LYS A 713 33.19 -55.36 63.46
C LYS A 713 34.46 -55.56 62.62
N LEU A 714 35.56 -56.04 63.21
CA LEU A 714 36.87 -56.23 62.55
C LEU A 714 37.25 -57.70 62.32
N SER A 715 36.56 -58.66 62.94
CA SER A 715 36.83 -60.10 62.82
C SER A 715 36.30 -60.77 61.54
N GLN A 716 35.83 -59.98 60.56
CA GLN A 716 35.65 -60.40 59.16
C GLN A 716 36.71 -59.66 58.33
N SER A 717 37.69 -60.41 57.79
CA SER A 717 39.09 -59.92 57.66
C SER A 717 39.85 -60.63 56.49
N PRO A 718 41.19 -60.47 56.26
CA PRO A 718 41.70 -59.56 55.20
C PRO A 718 42.91 -60.11 54.38
N GLY A 719 43.71 -59.22 53.76
CA GLY A 719 45.10 -59.47 53.29
C GLY A 719 45.44 -58.78 51.95
N HIS A 720 46.69 -58.52 51.51
CA HIS A 720 48.06 -58.51 52.11
C HIS A 720 49.04 -57.91 51.03
N GLY A 721 50.26 -57.38 51.23
CA GLY A 721 51.10 -57.00 52.39
C GLY A 721 52.61 -56.91 52.00
N SER A 722 53.45 -56.16 52.76
CA SER A 722 54.94 -55.98 52.61
C SER A 722 55.44 -55.02 51.48
N GLN A 723 56.63 -54.37 51.50
CA GLN A 723 57.78 -54.30 52.46
C GLN A 723 58.72 -53.05 52.25
N SER A 724 59.48 -52.65 53.29
CA SER A 724 60.80 -51.91 53.25
C SER A 724 60.94 -50.35 53.30
N CYS A 725 61.45 -49.87 54.45
CA CYS A 725 62.51 -48.84 54.70
C CYS A 725 62.45 -47.33 54.34
N ARG A 726 62.69 -46.52 55.40
CA ARG A 726 63.22 -45.12 55.51
C ARG A 726 62.26 -43.96 55.21
N CYS A 727 62.64 -42.76 55.69
CA CYS A 727 61.70 -41.78 56.27
C CYS A 727 61.65 -40.41 55.56
N SER A 728 60.43 -39.89 55.44
CA SER A 728 60.01 -38.46 55.44
C SER A 728 60.55 -37.48 54.38
N PRO A 729 59.73 -36.51 53.95
CA PRO A 729 58.29 -36.55 53.67
C PRO A 729 57.99 -36.24 52.19
N GLU A 730 56.99 -36.92 51.60
CA GLU A 730 56.66 -36.84 50.17
C GLU A 730 56.29 -35.39 49.77
N GLU A 731 56.91 -34.75 48.78
CA GLU A 731 56.98 -35.12 47.35
C GLU A 731 55.56 -35.14 46.74
N LEU A 732 55.04 -34.10 46.06
CA LEU A 732 55.64 -33.06 45.22
C LEU A 732 56.35 -33.61 43.98
N ARG A 733 55.89 -33.18 42.78
CA ARG A 733 56.62 -33.21 41.48
C ARG A 733 56.70 -34.61 40.81
N ASN A 734 56.57 -34.81 39.50
CA ASN A 734 56.43 -33.94 38.32
C ASN A 734 55.60 -34.69 37.23
N GLY A 735 54.87 -34.08 36.29
CA GLY A 735 54.60 -32.65 36.05
C GLY A 735 54.68 -32.28 34.55
N ARG A 736 53.94 -31.22 34.15
CA ARG A 736 53.81 -30.67 32.76
C ARG A 736 53.02 -31.60 31.78
N ARG A 737 52.21 -31.09 30.83
CA ARG A 737 52.01 -29.70 30.34
C ARG A 737 50.66 -29.55 29.59
N VAL A 738 50.05 -28.35 29.66
CA VAL A 738 49.36 -27.62 28.55
C VAL A 738 47.91 -28.00 28.11
N THR A 739 47.01 -26.99 28.26
CA THR A 739 45.82 -26.55 27.46
C THR A 739 44.40 -27.18 27.51
N LEU A 740 43.42 -26.26 27.72
CA LEU A 740 42.11 -26.04 27.06
C LEU A 740 40.89 -26.99 27.27
N ASN A 741 39.83 -26.43 27.91
CA ASN A 741 38.38 -26.35 27.57
C ASN A 741 37.68 -27.41 26.65
N PRO A 742 36.32 -27.58 26.74
CA PRO A 742 35.37 -27.35 27.87
C PRO A 742 34.18 -28.37 27.97
N CYS A 743 33.27 -28.15 28.94
CA CYS A 743 31.82 -28.50 28.99
C CYS A 743 31.27 -29.90 28.61
N MET A 744 30.46 -30.51 29.51
CA MET A 744 29.09 -30.98 29.17
C MET A 744 28.27 -31.52 30.38
N ALA A 745 26.99 -31.13 30.45
CA ALA A 745 25.87 -31.93 30.96
C ALA A 745 24.56 -31.35 30.38
N SER A 746 23.76 -32.13 29.65
CA SER A 746 22.62 -31.62 28.88
C SER A 746 21.33 -32.39 29.14
N ALA A 747 20.24 -31.69 29.47
CA ALA A 747 18.89 -32.24 29.38
C ALA A 747 18.44 -32.34 27.91
N THR A 748 17.65 -33.35 27.58
CA THR A 748 17.18 -33.65 26.21
C THR A 748 15.65 -33.63 26.15
N ILE A 749 15.10 -33.03 25.10
CA ILE A 749 13.67 -33.08 24.77
C ILE A 749 13.53 -33.94 23.51
N ASP A 750 12.79 -35.06 23.61
CA ASP A 750 12.43 -35.88 22.47
C ASP A 750 11.09 -35.42 21.87
N VAL A 751 11.03 -35.36 20.53
CA VAL A 751 9.81 -35.03 19.77
C VAL A 751 9.60 -36.11 18.73
N THR A 752 8.47 -36.82 18.82
CA THR A 752 8.11 -37.92 17.91
C THR A 752 7.06 -37.44 16.90
N THR A 753 7.31 -37.66 15.61
CA THR A 753 6.45 -37.21 14.51
C THR A 753 5.85 -38.39 13.76
N VAL A 754 4.51 -38.47 13.67
CA VAL A 754 3.81 -39.50 12.88
C VAL A 754 2.62 -38.90 12.11
N GLU A 755 2.54 -39.28 10.83
CA GLU A 755 1.42 -39.13 9.89
C GLU A 755 0.99 -37.72 9.43
N ARG A 756 0.26 -37.72 8.30
CA ARG A 756 0.03 -36.56 7.43
C ARG A 756 -1.36 -36.61 6.80
N HIS A 757 -2.28 -35.78 7.28
CA HIS A 757 -3.53 -35.48 6.58
C HIS A 757 -3.67 -33.96 6.34
N SER A 758 -4.11 -33.61 5.13
CA SER A 758 -4.57 -32.28 4.65
C SER A 758 -4.18 -31.03 5.45
N GLN A 759 -3.11 -30.36 4.99
CA GLN A 759 -2.84 -28.91 5.08
C GLN A 759 -2.78 -28.17 6.44
N THR A 760 -2.91 -28.84 7.59
CA THR A 760 -2.51 -28.27 8.90
C THR A 760 -1.57 -29.21 9.65
N TYR A 761 -0.47 -28.66 10.19
CA TYR A 761 0.46 -29.42 11.02
C TYR A 761 -0.04 -29.47 12.46
N LEU A 762 -0.34 -30.68 12.96
CA LEU A 762 -0.54 -30.93 14.38
C LEU A 762 0.80 -31.31 15.01
N TYR A 763 1.08 -30.81 16.21
CA TYR A 763 2.30 -31.15 16.97
C TYR A 763 1.91 -31.79 18.30
N TRP A 764 2.57 -32.90 18.64
CA TRP A 764 2.53 -33.47 19.98
C TRP A 764 3.90 -33.27 20.65
N ALA A 765 3.88 -32.79 21.89
CA ALA A 765 5.04 -32.68 22.76
C ALA A 765 4.64 -33.15 24.15
N SER A 766 5.45 -34.02 24.75
CA SER A 766 5.23 -34.58 26.08
C SER A 766 6.44 -34.30 26.96
N LEU A 767 6.29 -33.45 27.97
CA LEU A 767 7.36 -33.16 28.92
C LEU A 767 7.43 -34.27 29.98
N GLY A 768 8.40 -35.18 29.83
CA GLY A 768 8.70 -36.20 30.83
C GLY A 768 9.82 -35.76 31.77
N LEU A 769 9.51 -35.55 33.05
CA LEU A 769 10.50 -35.62 34.12
C LEU A 769 10.71 -37.09 34.50
N GLY A 770 11.94 -37.46 34.87
CA GLY A 770 12.35 -38.85 35.01
C GLY A 770 11.63 -39.60 36.15
N SER A 771 11.22 -40.85 35.85
CA SER A 771 10.63 -41.85 36.77
C SER A 771 9.79 -41.29 37.92
N ASP A 772 8.51 -41.02 37.66
CA ASP A 772 7.46 -41.97 38.02
C ASP A 772 6.11 -41.56 37.42
N ASN A 773 5.14 -42.47 37.40
CA ASN A 773 3.88 -42.29 36.67
C ASN A 773 2.94 -41.26 37.32
N ASN A 774 2.81 -40.07 36.72
CA ASN A 774 1.62 -39.23 36.80
C ASN A 774 1.53 -38.24 35.62
N SER A 775 0.69 -38.54 34.62
CA SER A 775 0.50 -37.71 33.43
C SER A 775 -0.74 -36.80 33.54
N LEU A 776 -0.52 -35.51 33.81
CA LEU A 776 -1.57 -34.49 33.80
C LEU A 776 -1.91 -34.06 32.36
N LEU A 777 -3.00 -34.61 31.82
CA LEU A 777 -3.48 -34.32 30.46
C LEU A 777 -4.26 -33.00 30.39
N TRP A 778 -3.64 -31.98 29.80
CA TRP A 778 -4.34 -30.79 29.29
C TRP A 778 -4.54 -30.92 27.78
N ARG A 779 -5.71 -30.48 27.28
CA ARG A 779 -6.10 -30.56 25.86
C ARG A 779 -6.72 -29.23 25.42
N GLY A 780 -6.06 -28.52 24.51
CA GLY A 780 -6.52 -27.24 23.96
C GLY A 780 -5.78 -26.90 22.67
N GLU A 781 -6.38 -26.04 21.85
CA GLU A 781 -5.81 -25.54 20.59
C GLU A 781 -5.14 -24.17 20.83
N TYR A 782 -3.91 -23.99 20.36
CA TYR A 782 -3.12 -22.77 20.55
C TYR A 782 -2.41 -22.36 19.25
N ARG A 783 -2.18 -21.06 19.05
CA ARG A 783 -1.48 -20.55 17.85
C ARG A 783 0.00 -20.33 18.17
N ALA A 784 0.84 -20.35 17.14
CA ALA A 784 2.30 -20.26 17.29
C ALA A 784 2.81 -18.95 17.93
N ALA A 785 1.97 -17.91 18.03
CA ALA A 785 2.29 -16.67 18.73
C ALA A 785 2.20 -16.81 20.26
N ASP A 786 1.29 -17.65 20.76
CA ASP A 786 0.93 -17.73 22.18
C ASP A 786 2.00 -18.47 23.01
N LEU A 787 2.81 -19.31 22.34
CA LEU A 787 3.88 -20.14 22.92
C LEU A 787 5.08 -19.36 23.48
N ARG A 788 5.11 -18.03 23.40
CA ARG A 788 6.15 -17.19 24.05
C ARG A 788 5.87 -16.83 25.50
N ASN A 789 4.61 -16.87 25.95
CA ASN A 789 4.23 -16.35 27.27
C ASN A 789 4.10 -17.42 28.36
N LEU A 790 4.30 -18.71 28.03
CA LEU A 790 4.15 -19.83 28.98
C LEU A 790 5.33 -19.99 29.97
N ALA A 791 6.16 -18.96 30.14
CA ALA A 791 7.35 -18.95 31.00
C ALA A 791 7.27 -17.96 32.18
N THR A 792 6.18 -17.20 32.32
CA THR A 792 6.07 -16.09 33.29
C THR A 792 5.00 -16.29 34.38
N GLU A 793 4.17 -17.33 34.34
CA GLU A 793 3.18 -17.63 35.39
C GLU A 793 3.60 -18.74 36.38
N VAL A 794 4.77 -19.36 36.17
CA VAL A 794 5.36 -20.32 37.12
C VAL A 794 6.79 -19.88 37.45
N GLY A 795 6.97 -19.24 38.61
CA GLY A 795 8.20 -18.54 38.97
C GLY A 795 9.43 -19.45 39.15
N LEU A 796 10.20 -19.66 38.08
CA LEU A 796 11.45 -20.41 38.05
C LEU A 796 12.52 -19.63 37.27
N ASN A 797 13.49 -19.06 38.00
CA ASN A 797 14.62 -18.32 37.40
C ASN A 797 15.68 -19.28 36.83
N LEU A 798 15.86 -19.30 35.51
CA LEU A 798 17.00 -19.93 34.83
C LEU A 798 17.48 -19.07 33.64
N PRO A 799 18.81 -18.92 33.41
CA PRO A 799 19.36 -18.07 32.37
C PRO A 799 19.33 -18.72 30.97
N ILE A 800 19.18 -17.88 29.93
CA ILE A 800 18.89 -18.28 28.54
C ILE A 800 20.18 -18.62 27.76
N SER A 801 20.93 -19.65 28.18
CA SER A 801 22.23 -19.99 27.58
C SER A 801 22.46 -21.47 27.23
N CYS A 802 21.47 -22.36 27.41
CA CYS A 802 21.62 -23.80 27.14
C CYS A 802 20.44 -24.39 26.33
N ILE A 803 20.40 -24.08 25.02
CA ILE A 803 19.52 -24.77 24.05
C ILE A 803 20.35 -25.12 22.81
N GLN A 804 20.34 -26.41 22.41
CA GLN A 804 20.84 -26.86 21.11
C GLN A 804 19.84 -27.84 20.48
N ILE A 805 19.46 -27.57 19.23
CA ILE A 805 18.62 -28.46 18.42
C ILE A 805 19.53 -29.32 17.55
N ARG A 806 19.37 -30.65 17.60
CA ARG A 806 20.25 -31.60 16.88
C ARG A 806 19.41 -32.55 16.02
N ASN A 807 19.48 -32.37 14.70
CA ASN A 807 18.80 -33.24 13.73
C ASN A 807 19.68 -34.48 13.43
N ARG A 808 19.08 -35.67 13.34
CA ARG A 808 19.80 -36.95 13.21
C ARG A 808 19.18 -37.83 12.11
N LYS A 809 20.02 -38.38 11.23
CA LYS A 809 19.67 -39.36 10.19
C LYS A 809 20.56 -40.61 10.29
N ASP A 810 20.30 -41.57 9.40
CA ASP A 810 21.10 -42.77 9.07
C ASP A 810 20.94 -43.94 10.08
N HIS A 811 21.02 -45.25 9.75
CA HIS A 811 20.94 -46.06 8.50
C HIS A 811 20.99 -47.57 8.88
N VAL A 812 20.55 -48.62 8.15
CA VAL A 812 19.76 -48.90 6.91
C VAL A 812 19.05 -50.27 7.12
N ASN A 813 17.97 -50.61 6.38
CA ASN A 813 17.64 -51.96 5.78
C ASN A 813 16.12 -52.20 5.59
N VAL A 814 15.63 -53.06 4.66
CA VAL A 814 16.04 -53.43 3.27
C VAL A 814 14.88 -54.21 2.59
N ASN A 815 14.92 -54.40 1.26
CA ASN A 815 14.00 -55.21 0.40
C ASN A 815 12.60 -54.64 0.05
N ALA A 816 12.52 -53.89 -1.07
CA ALA A 816 11.51 -54.09 -2.13
C ALA A 816 11.93 -53.34 -3.42
N MET A 817 12.01 -54.02 -4.56
CA MET A 817 12.29 -53.39 -5.87
C MET A 817 11.03 -53.17 -6.70
N PRO A 818 10.84 -51.98 -7.29
CA PRO A 818 10.23 -51.80 -8.61
C PRO A 818 11.30 -51.92 -9.72
N ARG A 819 10.89 -52.32 -10.93
CA ARG A 819 11.79 -52.36 -12.11
C ARG A 819 11.97 -50.96 -12.72
N GLN A 820 13.18 -50.68 -13.21
CA GLN A 820 13.46 -49.58 -14.16
C GLN A 820 13.13 -50.01 -15.61
N PRO A 821 13.25 -49.09 -16.60
CA PRO A 821 14.54 -48.99 -17.31
C PRO A 821 15.16 -47.59 -17.38
N ASN A 822 16.50 -47.58 -17.41
CA ASN A 822 17.51 -46.55 -17.75
C ASN A 822 17.19 -45.04 -17.65
N PRO A 823 17.94 -44.32 -16.77
CA PRO A 823 18.42 -42.96 -17.03
C PRO A 823 19.78 -42.96 -17.76
N ASP A 824 19.98 -42.04 -18.72
CA ASP A 824 21.21 -41.77 -19.50
C ASP A 824 21.00 -40.39 -20.23
N TRP A 825 21.95 -39.60 -20.73
CA TRP A 825 23.41 -39.37 -20.58
C TRP A 825 23.70 -37.99 -21.24
N ARG A 826 24.37 -36.99 -20.64
CA ARG A 826 25.81 -36.73 -20.46
C ARG A 826 26.75 -36.93 -21.68
N TYR A 827 27.23 -35.78 -22.19
CA TYR A 827 28.60 -35.48 -22.69
C TYR A 827 29.27 -36.27 -23.84
N SER A 828 29.74 -35.53 -24.85
CA SER A 828 31.18 -35.39 -25.21
C SER A 828 31.34 -34.12 -26.10
N ALA A 829 32.31 -33.23 -25.86
CA ALA A 829 33.75 -33.28 -26.19
C ALA A 829 34.02 -33.23 -27.72
N SER A 830 35.12 -32.70 -28.26
CA SER A 830 36.49 -32.50 -27.76
C SER A 830 37.20 -31.39 -28.57
N LEU A 831 38.40 -30.89 -28.24
CA LEU A 831 39.72 -31.50 -28.54
C LEU A 831 40.88 -30.76 -27.81
N ARG A 832 42.10 -31.31 -27.86
CA ARG A 832 43.28 -30.81 -27.12
C ARG A 832 44.60 -30.95 -27.90
N ALA A 833 45.24 -29.84 -28.24
CA ALA A 833 46.67 -29.69 -28.58
C ALA A 833 47.03 -28.18 -28.55
N GLY A 834 48.20 -27.72 -28.09
CA GLY A 834 49.26 -28.41 -27.33
C GLY A 834 50.39 -27.43 -26.95
N MET A 835 51.12 -27.77 -25.87
CA MET A 835 52.57 -27.58 -25.63
C MET A 835 53.29 -26.22 -25.85
N HIS A 836 54.19 -25.87 -24.92
CA HIS A 836 55.13 -24.71 -24.89
C HIS A 836 54.49 -23.31 -24.66
N SER A 837 55.14 -22.38 -23.92
CA SER A 837 56.24 -22.50 -22.95
C SER A 837 56.36 -21.26 -22.03
N SER A 838 57.06 -21.43 -20.91
CA SER A 838 57.35 -20.42 -19.88
C SER A 838 58.45 -19.41 -20.22
N VAL A 839 58.27 -18.15 -19.79
CA VAL A 839 59.28 -17.18 -19.26
C VAL A 839 58.48 -16.31 -18.25
N HIS A 840 58.81 -16.19 -16.95
CA HIS A 840 59.80 -15.28 -16.30
C HIS A 840 59.71 -13.81 -16.76
N LEU A 841 59.92 -12.76 -15.95
CA LEU A 841 60.54 -12.54 -14.62
C LEU A 841 59.56 -11.63 -13.79
N GLU A 842 59.45 -11.56 -12.45
CA GLU A 842 60.42 -11.12 -11.41
C GLU A 842 60.94 -9.67 -11.64
N GLU A 843 61.14 -8.74 -10.68
CA GLU A 843 61.20 -8.69 -9.19
C GLU A 843 60.42 -7.42 -8.67
N ALA A 844 59.94 -7.22 -7.43
CA ALA A 844 60.43 -7.38 -6.03
C ALA A 844 61.12 -6.13 -5.41
N GLY A 845 61.11 -6.00 -4.07
CA GLY A 845 61.61 -4.84 -3.28
C GLY A 845 60.51 -3.84 -2.86
N ILE A 846 60.15 -3.53 -1.60
CA ILE A 846 60.76 -3.57 -0.24
C ILE A 846 61.51 -2.28 0.19
N LEU A 847 60.84 -1.50 1.07
CA LEU A 847 61.33 -0.66 2.20
C LEU A 847 62.80 -0.13 2.23
N ARG A 848 62.99 1.21 2.25
CA ARG A 848 63.44 2.02 3.43
C ARG A 848 63.94 3.45 3.09
N ALA A 849 63.71 4.40 4.03
CA ALA A 849 64.35 5.73 4.21
C ALA A 849 64.24 6.76 3.05
N GLY A 850 64.26 8.10 3.23
CA GLY A 850 64.46 8.97 4.41
C GLY A 850 65.91 9.49 4.56
N PRO A 851 66.19 10.67 5.16
CA PRO A 851 65.31 11.73 5.70
C PRO A 851 65.70 13.19 5.28
N GLY A 852 65.04 14.22 5.87
CA GLY A 852 65.42 15.65 5.82
C GLY A 852 64.68 16.47 4.74
N GLY A 853 64.20 17.72 4.97
CA GLY A 853 64.22 18.58 6.16
C GLY A 853 65.45 19.52 6.24
N ALA A 854 65.31 20.82 6.49
CA ALA A 854 64.11 21.69 6.58
C ALA A 854 64.54 23.16 6.47
N ASP A 855 63.61 24.09 6.18
CA ASP A 855 63.75 25.50 6.58
C ASP A 855 62.40 26.25 6.63
N GLN A 856 62.34 27.39 7.31
CA GLN A 856 61.10 28.10 7.68
C GLN A 856 61.01 29.53 7.10
N GLN A 857 59.78 30.04 6.89
CA GLN A 857 59.31 31.28 7.54
C GLN A 857 57.80 31.58 7.35
N TRP A 858 57.27 32.39 8.28
CA TRP A 858 55.88 32.88 8.48
C TRP A 858 55.79 34.38 8.02
N PRO A 859 54.65 35.14 8.05
CA PRO A 859 53.47 35.00 8.93
C PRO A 859 52.04 35.36 8.42
N THR A 860 51.06 34.64 9.00
CA THR A 860 49.84 35.07 9.76
C THR A 860 48.95 36.29 9.40
N VAL A 861 47.63 36.09 9.66
CA VAL A 861 46.54 37.03 10.08
C VAL A 861 45.40 37.27 9.06
N SER A 862 44.17 37.31 9.59
CA SER A 862 42.87 37.36 8.88
C SER A 862 42.18 38.74 8.96
N SER A 863 41.12 38.96 8.15
CA SER A 863 39.73 39.32 8.58
C SER A 863 38.97 40.34 7.69
N ALA A 864 37.63 40.31 7.82
CA ALA A 864 36.64 41.39 7.58
C ALA A 864 36.30 41.90 6.14
N THR A 865 35.13 41.46 5.62
CA THR A 865 33.89 42.24 5.24
C THR A 865 33.95 43.73 4.82
N PRO A 866 32.96 44.29 4.05
CA PRO A 866 31.81 43.69 3.31
C PRO A 866 31.55 44.28 1.88
N GLU A 867 30.31 44.07 1.37
CA GLU A 867 29.51 44.71 0.29
C GLU A 867 29.69 46.24 0.04
N PRO A 868 29.24 46.87 -1.10
CA PRO A 868 27.96 46.58 -1.81
C PRO A 868 27.81 46.84 -3.34
N GLU A 869 26.59 46.53 -3.83
CA GLU A 869 25.76 47.15 -4.89
C GLU A 869 26.23 47.51 -6.33
N ALA A 870 25.44 46.98 -7.29
CA ALA A 870 24.86 47.63 -8.49
C ALA A 870 25.72 48.24 -9.63
N GLY A 871 25.42 47.81 -10.86
CA GLY A 871 25.83 48.48 -12.11
C GLY A 871 25.45 47.69 -13.38
N GLU A 872 24.74 48.32 -14.32
CA GLU A 872 24.42 47.73 -15.64
C GLU A 872 25.59 47.83 -16.62
N VAL A 873 25.64 46.94 -17.63
CA VAL A 873 25.90 47.20 -19.08
C VAL A 873 26.22 45.89 -19.83
N SER A 874 25.82 45.81 -21.09
CA SER A 874 26.17 44.76 -22.08
C SER A 874 26.47 45.44 -23.43
N PRO A 875 26.96 44.78 -24.51
CA PRO A 875 27.39 43.37 -24.73
C PRO A 875 28.85 43.39 -25.30
N PRO A 876 29.38 42.57 -26.26
CA PRO A 876 28.86 41.37 -26.97
C PRO A 876 29.86 40.20 -27.28
N VAL A 877 29.33 39.18 -27.98
CA VAL A 877 29.99 38.14 -28.83
C VAL A 877 30.61 36.88 -28.16
N GLY A 878 30.06 35.70 -28.53
CA GLY A 878 30.88 34.60 -29.09
C GLY A 878 30.84 33.20 -28.44
N ALA A 879 30.09 32.25 -29.05
CA ALA A 879 30.09 30.78 -28.80
C ALA A 879 29.70 30.33 -27.36
N GLY A 880 28.96 29.24 -27.12
CA GLY A 880 29.18 27.84 -27.55
C GLY A 880 29.92 27.12 -26.39
N VAL A 881 29.40 26.06 -25.76
CA VAL A 881 29.06 24.72 -26.32
C VAL A 881 27.80 24.12 -25.65
N ASN A 882 27.14 23.18 -26.34
CA ASN A 882 25.86 22.56 -25.93
C ASN A 882 26.00 21.36 -24.97
N SER A 883 24.86 20.98 -24.38
CA SER A 883 24.64 19.79 -23.57
C SER A 883 24.80 18.45 -24.32
N ASN A 884 25.19 17.40 -23.58
CA ASN A 884 25.29 16.03 -24.10
C ASN A 884 23.92 15.39 -24.39
N SER A 885 23.80 14.73 -25.55
CA SER A 885 22.78 13.71 -25.82
C SER A 885 23.42 12.52 -26.51
N TRP A 886 23.18 11.30 -26.02
CA TRP A 886 23.86 10.09 -26.49
C TRP A 886 23.09 9.43 -27.65
N THR A 887 23.81 9.02 -28.70
CA THR A 887 23.25 8.22 -29.81
C THR A 887 24.15 7.03 -30.13
N PHE A 888 23.57 5.83 -30.21
CA PHE A 888 24.27 4.63 -30.66
C PHE A 888 24.31 4.55 -32.20
N LYS A 889 25.42 4.03 -32.74
CA LYS A 889 25.56 3.62 -34.15
C LYS A 889 26.27 2.26 -34.21
N TYR A 890 25.75 1.36 -35.04
CA TYR A 890 26.44 0.14 -35.47
C TYR A 890 27.29 0.41 -36.72
N GLY A 891 28.38 -0.35 -36.89
CA GLY A 891 29.27 -0.28 -38.06
C GLY A 891 28.98 -1.37 -39.12
N PRO A 892 29.52 -1.24 -40.34
CA PRO A 892 29.22 -2.14 -41.47
C PRO A 892 30.27 -3.24 -41.72
N GLY A 893 29.85 -4.35 -42.34
CA GLY A 893 30.73 -5.42 -42.85
C GLY A 893 29.96 -6.51 -43.61
N ASN A 894 30.47 -6.94 -44.77
CA ASN A 894 29.90 -7.91 -45.74
C ASN A 894 31.06 -8.82 -46.24
N PRO A 895 30.97 -9.74 -47.24
CA PRO A 895 29.84 -10.36 -47.96
C PRO A 895 29.96 -11.89 -48.25
N LYS A 896 28.91 -12.51 -48.86
CA LYS A 896 28.92 -13.39 -50.09
C LYS A 896 27.90 -14.56 -50.12
N GLN A 897 27.06 -14.58 -51.17
CA GLN A 897 26.70 -15.69 -52.12
C GLN A 897 26.36 -17.13 -51.62
N SER A 898 25.51 -17.95 -52.27
CA SER A 898 24.76 -17.88 -53.55
C SER A 898 23.54 -18.85 -53.57
N GLY A 899 22.60 -18.69 -54.53
CA GLY A 899 21.58 -19.71 -54.86
C GLY A 899 20.20 -19.12 -55.26
N PRO A 900 19.49 -19.59 -56.31
CA PRO A 900 18.30 -18.89 -56.83
C PRO A 900 16.97 -19.68 -56.81
N SER A 901 15.84 -18.99 -56.60
CA SER A 901 14.55 -19.25 -57.28
C SER A 901 13.54 -18.12 -57.01
N GLU A 902 12.55 -18.03 -57.89
CA GLU A 902 11.62 -16.93 -58.16
C GLU A 902 10.72 -16.48 -56.99
N LEU A 903 10.37 -15.18 -56.98
CA LEU A 903 9.33 -14.59 -56.13
C LEU A 903 8.10 -14.20 -56.99
N PRO A 904 6.86 -14.50 -56.55
CA PRO A 904 5.65 -14.00 -57.19
C PRO A 904 5.16 -12.67 -56.58
N ASP A 905 4.92 -11.66 -57.42
CA ASP A 905 4.32 -10.39 -57.00
C ASP A 905 2.82 -10.53 -56.69
N LYS A 906 2.46 -10.65 -55.40
CA LYS A 906 1.27 -10.05 -54.73
C LYS A 906 1.05 -10.65 -53.32
N PHE A 907 0.62 -9.80 -52.38
CA PHE A 907 -0.09 -10.22 -51.17
C PHE A 907 -1.43 -9.46 -51.08
N ILE A 908 -2.45 -10.14 -50.55
CA ILE A 908 -3.80 -9.60 -50.35
C ILE A 908 -4.02 -9.44 -48.85
N ILE A 909 -4.55 -8.28 -48.43
CA ILE A 909 -5.02 -8.03 -47.06
C ILE A 909 -6.55 -7.98 -47.11
N PRO A 910 -7.29 -8.81 -46.35
CA PRO A 910 -8.75 -8.71 -46.28
C PRO A 910 -9.20 -7.42 -45.58
N GLY A 911 -10.25 -6.75 -46.09
CA GLY A 911 -10.99 -5.72 -45.35
C GLY A 911 -10.69 -4.26 -45.66
N SER A 912 -10.06 -3.91 -46.79
CA SER A 912 -9.85 -2.50 -47.19
C SER A 912 -9.94 -2.28 -48.72
N PRO A 913 -10.62 -1.22 -49.21
CA PRO A 913 -10.75 -0.91 -50.64
C PRO A 913 -9.60 -0.03 -51.18
N ALA A 914 -8.40 -0.11 -50.62
CA ALA A 914 -7.26 0.73 -51.00
C ALA A 914 -6.26 -0.02 -51.90
N ILE A 915 -6.06 0.48 -53.13
CA ILE A 915 -5.05 -0.02 -54.08
C ILE A 915 -3.86 0.96 -54.10
N ILE A 916 -2.65 0.47 -53.83
CA ILE A 916 -1.41 1.25 -53.91
C ILE A 916 -0.48 0.60 -54.94
N SER A 917 -0.13 1.33 -56.01
CA SER A 917 0.81 0.90 -57.04
C SER A 917 2.20 1.51 -56.81
N ILE A 918 3.25 0.69 -56.76
CA ILE A 918 4.64 1.15 -56.68
C ILE A 918 5.17 1.44 -58.09
N ARG A 919 5.92 2.54 -58.25
CA ARG A 919 6.78 2.81 -59.40
C ARG A 919 8.13 3.36 -58.95
N GLN A 920 9.20 2.66 -59.32
CA GLN A 920 10.54 3.21 -59.57
C GLN A 920 10.56 3.78 -61.01
N GLU A 921 11.42 4.69 -61.47
CA GLU A 921 12.53 5.50 -60.90
C GLU A 921 12.69 6.75 -61.84
N PRO A 922 13.78 7.57 -61.93
CA PRO A 922 15.16 7.48 -61.38
C PRO A 922 15.65 8.75 -60.65
N ALA A 923 16.93 8.77 -60.28
CA ALA A 923 17.58 9.84 -59.51
C ALA A 923 18.23 10.96 -60.35
N ASN A 924 18.01 12.23 -59.97
CA ASN A 924 19.05 13.28 -59.87
C ASN A 924 18.48 14.65 -59.43
N SER A 925 18.90 15.18 -58.27
CA SER A 925 19.21 16.60 -57.98
C SER A 925 19.30 16.87 -56.47
N HIS A 926 20.11 17.87 -56.08
CA HIS A 926 20.14 18.42 -54.72
C HIS A 926 19.02 19.45 -54.53
N ILE A 927 18.51 19.61 -53.29
CA ILE A 927 18.25 20.89 -52.58
C ILE A 927 17.71 20.58 -51.16
N ASP A 928 17.70 21.60 -50.30
CA ASP A 928 17.42 21.55 -48.85
C ASP A 928 16.11 20.90 -48.40
N LYS A 929 16.09 20.52 -47.11
CA LYS A 929 14.90 20.08 -46.36
C LYS A 929 14.49 21.10 -45.29
N SER A 930 13.78 22.13 -45.72
CA SER A 930 12.88 22.91 -44.89
C SER A 930 11.56 23.13 -45.63
N ASP A 931 10.47 23.24 -44.88
CA ASP A 931 9.09 23.47 -45.32
C ASP A 931 8.42 22.34 -46.15
N PHE A 932 7.24 21.92 -45.69
CA PHE A 932 6.30 21.14 -46.47
C PHE A 932 4.85 21.48 -46.06
N ILE A 933 3.93 21.36 -47.02
CA ILE A 933 2.47 21.57 -46.90
C ILE A 933 2.02 23.03 -46.76
N THR A 934 1.77 23.65 -47.91
CA THR A 934 0.67 24.62 -48.07
C THR A 934 -0.50 23.95 -48.79
N PHE A 935 -1.73 24.14 -48.29
CA PHE A 935 -2.96 23.86 -49.03
C PHE A 935 -3.72 25.17 -49.25
N GLY A 936 -4.07 25.46 -50.50
CA GLY A 936 -4.74 26.71 -50.87
C GLY A 936 -6.19 26.77 -50.37
N LYS A 937 -6.61 27.95 -49.91
CA LYS A 937 -8.03 28.31 -49.76
C LYS A 937 -8.41 29.36 -50.79
N LYS A 938 -9.60 29.17 -51.38
CA LYS A 938 -10.23 30.11 -52.32
C LYS A 938 -10.59 31.41 -51.59
N GLU A 939 -10.60 32.52 -52.33
CA GLU A 939 -11.04 33.80 -51.79
C GLU A 939 -12.52 33.81 -51.41
N GLU A 940 -12.87 34.52 -50.34
CA GLU A 940 -13.98 35.47 -50.42
C GLU A 940 -13.74 36.65 -49.45
N THR A 941 -14.36 37.81 -49.73
CA THR A 941 -13.99 39.07 -49.08
C THR A 941 -15.12 39.73 -48.28
N LYS A 942 -14.80 40.24 -47.08
CA LYS A 942 -15.52 41.38 -46.48
C LYS A 942 -14.65 42.14 -45.47
N LYS A 943 -14.68 43.47 -45.59
CA LYS A 943 -13.86 44.40 -44.80
C LYS A 943 -14.55 44.78 -43.49
N LYS A 944 -13.83 44.71 -42.35
CA LYS A 944 -13.97 45.64 -41.22
C LYS A 944 -12.79 45.51 -40.25
N LYS A 945 -11.91 46.52 -40.19
CA LYS A 945 -10.94 46.68 -39.08
C LYS A 945 -10.87 48.17 -38.70
N LYS A 946 -11.26 48.50 -37.47
CA LYS A 946 -11.13 49.85 -36.91
C LYS A 946 -9.65 50.23 -36.86
N LYS A 947 -9.30 51.45 -37.30
CA LYS A 947 -7.97 52.05 -37.13
C LYS A 947 -8.09 53.18 -36.11
N LYS A 948 -7.47 53.04 -34.93
CA LYS A 948 -7.54 54.00 -33.81
C LYS A 948 -6.32 54.93 -33.87
N LYS A 949 -6.52 56.24 -33.99
CA LYS A 949 -5.46 57.27 -33.85
C LYS A 949 -6.08 58.64 -33.59
N GLY A 950 -5.44 59.47 -32.74
CA GLY A 950 -5.72 60.90 -32.63
C GLY A 950 -6.50 61.38 -31.40
N ASN A 951 -5.77 62.01 -30.48
CA ASN A 951 -6.09 63.18 -29.66
C ASN A 951 -7.54 63.43 -29.16
N LYS A 952 -7.68 63.67 -27.85
CA LYS A 952 -7.83 65.05 -27.36
C LYS A 952 -7.37 65.24 -25.91
N THR A 953 -7.29 66.51 -25.52
CA THR A 953 -6.62 67.05 -24.32
C THR A 953 -7.65 67.46 -23.25
N GLN A 954 -7.17 67.66 -22.01
CA GLN A 954 -7.48 68.80 -21.13
C GLN A 954 -8.41 68.59 -19.90
N GLU A 955 -7.81 68.88 -18.74
CA GLU A 955 -8.34 69.48 -17.49
C GLU A 955 -9.08 68.72 -16.36
N LYS A 956 -8.73 69.23 -15.15
CA LYS A 956 -9.50 69.37 -13.89
C LYS A 956 -9.81 68.17 -12.98
N LYS A 957 -8.88 67.97 -12.03
CA LYS A 957 -9.00 68.23 -10.57
C LYS A 957 -10.28 67.87 -9.77
N GLU A 958 -9.98 67.28 -8.62
CA GLU A 958 -10.64 67.35 -7.29
C GLU A 958 -11.90 66.52 -6.95
N LYS A 959 -11.69 65.64 -5.95
CA LYS A 959 -12.48 65.38 -4.72
C LYS A 959 -14.03 65.35 -4.80
N GLY A 960 -14.61 64.27 -4.25
CA GLY A 960 -15.88 64.42 -3.52
C GLY A 960 -16.75 63.15 -3.38
N ASN A 961 -16.69 62.53 -2.20
CA ASN A 961 -17.80 61.97 -1.42
C ASN A 961 -19.07 61.34 -2.08
N SER A 962 -19.32 60.08 -1.66
CA SER A 962 -20.59 59.57 -1.09
C SER A 962 -21.94 59.73 -1.83
N THR A 963 -22.50 58.58 -2.26
CA THR A 963 -23.89 58.10 -2.07
C THR A 963 -25.08 59.08 -2.17
N THR A 964 -26.00 58.83 -3.11
CA THR A 964 -27.35 58.24 -2.84
C THR A 964 -28.13 57.90 -4.13
N ASP A 965 -28.72 56.70 -4.14
CA ASP A 965 -30.05 56.26 -4.61
C ASP A 965 -30.78 56.79 -5.87
N ASN A 966 -31.51 55.84 -6.50
CA ASN A 966 -32.74 55.96 -7.32
C ASN A 966 -32.65 56.68 -8.70
N SER A 967 -33.26 56.24 -9.80
CA SER A 967 -34.31 55.23 -10.08
C SER A 967 -34.49 55.06 -11.60
N ASP A 968 -34.74 53.82 -12.02
CA ASP A 968 -35.39 53.31 -13.24
C ASP A 968 -35.87 54.26 -14.35
N GLN A 969 -35.44 53.98 -15.60
CA GLN A 969 -36.33 53.81 -16.75
C GLN A 969 -35.72 52.86 -17.80
#